data_AF-A0A7D7XH88-F1
#
_entry.id   AF-A0A7D7XH88-F1
#
_cell.length_a   1.000
_cell.length_b   1.000
_cell.length_c   1.000
_cell.angle_alpha   90.00
_cell.angle_beta   90.00
_cell.angle_gamma   90.00
#
_symmetry.space_group_name_H-M   'P 1'
#
loop_
_entity.id
_entity.type
_entity.pdbx_description
1 polymer ?
#
loop_
_entity_poly.entity_id
_entity_poly.type
_entity_poly.pdbx_seq_one_letter_code
_entity_poly.pdbx_strand_id
1 'polypeptide(L)'
;MKLVCVTLLWVLAAVPPVLHAQDTDAAQDPMQKRAAATFANKAHVEAKHGKTATLTPLTPRERVEQLLDRFTFGPTPGELDQVLAEGADAWLTRQMQPGSINDGALARRLNDYPTVSMTPAQAMAVFPDRAQINAVANGTEEPPDDPLLHAVFDVQYSKLMQEREKKKVDGAVAAEPTEEERAAQKKLDQDKASQLFGELFALPKNQRMKAILALPVSDKIVLTTNGNLTGDQRNHLFADFAPREREAFQAMVGNVSSSGNLINELSQARVVRDILSERQLEAVMTAFWFNHFNIYAPKGSDQWYTASYERDVIRAHALSNFRDLLLATAESPAMMVYLDNWLSIGPDSLADGVNPQNPKSKKGNKGLNENYGREVMELHTVGVNGGYTQADVTSLSAILTGWGIDRPNDGGPFQFDYKRHEPGPKLWYGYIIDDNGNVTKIDPHKPVSAASLRAAGDMATPNSMKQGLAALNILANAPSTAHFISYLLAQYFVADDPPPALVDRLQKVFMDSHGDIKTVLRAIVASPEFNSRQYFHNKVKTPEEFIASAFRATATDPQNPGALVNQLNVMGMPLYRALPPTGYYLTADKWMNSTALVDRLNFAYQLTNSRFAGQKFDAAKVVALGLLSAPPSTPANGTQVTLHVLESTMIGAPVSAQTNQLIDKQLAQQPPNTTPSDTLNLLTALVMGSPEFQLR
;
A
#
# COMPACT_ATOMS: atom_id res chain seq x y z
N MET A 1 -15.51 12.71 -42.59
CA MET A 1 -16.34 13.87 -42.23
C MET A 1 -17.64 13.40 -41.56
N LYS A 2 -17.68 13.45 -40.23
CA LYS A 2 -18.79 13.90 -39.38
C LYS A 2 -18.28 13.86 -37.94
N LEU A 3 -17.85 15.03 -37.48
CA LEU A 3 -17.50 15.36 -36.10
C LEU A 3 -18.70 15.05 -35.19
N VAL A 4 -18.43 14.46 -34.03
CA VAL A 4 -19.26 14.67 -32.85
C VAL A 4 -18.38 15.41 -31.84
N CYS A 5 -18.73 16.68 -31.64
CA CYS A 5 -18.05 17.62 -30.76
C CYS A 5 -18.00 17.09 -29.33
N VAL A 6 -16.78 17.04 -28.79
CA VAL A 6 -16.50 16.99 -27.36
C VAL A 6 -16.74 18.41 -26.82
N THR A 7 -17.81 18.59 -26.05
CA THR A 7 -17.96 19.72 -25.15
C THR A 7 -17.01 19.48 -23.97
N LEU A 8 -15.87 20.16 -23.97
CA LEU A 8 -15.06 20.39 -22.77
C LEU A 8 -15.92 21.20 -21.78
N LEU A 9 -16.46 20.54 -20.75
CA LEU A 9 -16.89 21.19 -19.53
C LEU A 9 -15.81 20.98 -18.46
N TRP A 10 -15.41 22.08 -17.86
CA TRP A 10 -14.46 22.18 -16.76
C TRP A 10 -14.88 21.28 -15.59
N VAL A 11 -14.08 20.25 -15.30
CA VAL A 11 -14.13 19.54 -14.02
C VAL A 11 -13.24 20.31 -13.05
N LEU A 12 -13.83 21.25 -12.31
CA LEU A 12 -13.31 21.66 -11.02
C LEU A 12 -13.35 20.42 -10.12
N ALA A 13 -12.17 19.92 -9.74
CA ALA A 13 -12.02 18.91 -8.71
C ALA A 13 -12.59 19.47 -7.41
N ALA A 14 -13.85 19.16 -7.12
CA ALA A 14 -14.39 19.24 -5.78
C ALA A 14 -13.59 18.23 -4.94
N VAL A 15 -12.68 18.77 -4.13
CA VAL A 15 -12.11 18.06 -2.98
C VAL A 15 -13.33 17.50 -2.22
N PRO A 16 -13.48 16.17 -2.06
CA PRO A 16 -14.57 15.67 -1.22
C PRO A 16 -14.39 16.28 0.17
N PRO A 17 -15.46 16.76 0.81
CA PRO A 17 -15.35 17.35 2.14
C PRO A 17 -14.64 16.33 3.03
N VAL A 18 -13.64 16.83 3.77
CA VAL A 18 -13.01 16.11 4.87
C VAL A 18 -14.15 15.65 5.77
N LEU A 19 -14.45 14.35 5.71
CA LEU A 19 -15.26 13.68 6.71
C LEU A 19 -14.49 13.85 8.02
N HIS A 20 -14.88 14.84 8.80
CA HIS A 20 -14.49 14.91 10.19
C HIS A 20 -14.92 13.57 10.81
N ALA A 21 -13.95 12.79 11.27
CA ALA A 21 -14.17 11.73 12.23
C ALA A 21 -14.56 12.41 13.56
N GLN A 22 -15.79 12.92 13.60
CA GLN A 22 -16.46 13.33 14.82
C GLN A 22 -17.39 12.20 15.18
N ASP A 23 -17.09 11.57 16.31
CA ASP A 23 -18.00 10.93 17.23
C ASP A 23 -19.31 10.42 16.60
N THR A 24 -19.26 9.22 16.05
CA THR A 24 -20.44 8.35 16.06
C THR A 24 -20.07 7.07 16.76
N ASP A 25 -20.89 6.75 17.76
CA ASP A 25 -20.87 5.56 18.59
C ASP A 25 -20.34 4.31 17.90
N ALA A 26 -19.71 3.46 18.70
CA ALA A 26 -19.25 2.10 18.41
C ALA A 26 -20.37 1.16 17.91
N ALA A 27 -20.96 1.48 16.76
CA ALA A 27 -21.83 0.65 15.96
C ALA A 27 -21.02 0.19 14.74
N GLN A 28 -20.47 -1.01 14.87
CA GLN A 28 -19.85 -1.82 13.81
C GLN A 28 -20.46 -1.53 12.44
N ASP A 29 -19.65 -1.00 11.52
CA ASP A 29 -20.07 -0.69 10.15
C ASP A 29 -20.59 -1.98 9.46
N PRO A 30 -21.82 -2.00 8.93
CA PRO A 30 -22.34 -3.12 8.14
C PRO A 30 -21.42 -3.54 6.97
N MET A 31 -20.60 -2.62 6.44
CA MET A 31 -19.58 -2.95 5.43
C MET A 31 -18.41 -3.74 6.01
N GLN A 32 -17.98 -3.48 7.25
CA GLN A 32 -16.93 -4.27 7.91
C GLN A 32 -17.39 -5.71 8.14
N LYS A 33 -18.63 -5.90 8.63
CA LYS A 33 -19.23 -7.24 8.75
C LYS A 33 -19.38 -7.94 7.40
N ARG A 34 -19.74 -7.22 6.32
CA ARG A 34 -19.83 -7.81 4.97
C ARG A 34 -18.46 -8.14 4.40
N ALA A 35 -17.44 -7.31 4.60
CA ALA A 35 -16.08 -7.59 4.15
C ALA A 35 -15.52 -8.83 4.88
N ALA A 36 -15.54 -8.84 6.21
CA ALA A 36 -15.13 -9.98 7.03
C ALA A 36 -15.93 -11.26 6.70
N ALA A 37 -17.25 -11.16 6.51
CA ALA A 37 -18.09 -12.29 6.09
C ALA A 37 -17.83 -12.75 4.65
N THR A 38 -17.38 -11.87 3.74
CA THR A 38 -17.02 -12.24 2.37
C THR A 38 -15.70 -13.02 2.35
N PHE A 39 -14.75 -12.66 3.21
CA PHE A 39 -13.51 -13.41 3.43
C PHE A 39 -13.77 -14.74 4.17
N ALA A 40 -14.69 -14.77 5.14
CA ALA A 40 -14.99 -15.96 5.95
C ALA A 40 -15.95 -16.98 5.29
N ASN A 41 -16.97 -16.54 4.55
CA ASN A 41 -17.92 -17.46 3.90
C ASN A 41 -17.33 -18.15 2.66
N LYS A 42 -16.28 -17.60 2.04
CA LYS A 42 -15.57 -18.31 0.96
C LYS A 42 -14.64 -19.41 1.49
N ALA A 43 -14.11 -19.28 2.70
CA ALA A 43 -13.32 -20.32 3.36
C ALA A 43 -14.15 -21.56 3.77
N HIS A 44 -15.49 -21.51 3.59
CA HIS A 44 -16.41 -22.59 3.95
C HIS A 44 -17.55 -22.75 2.93
N VAL A 45 -17.24 -22.76 1.63
CA VAL A 45 -18.16 -23.41 0.69
C VAL A 45 -18.03 -24.92 0.93
N GLU A 46 -19.12 -25.54 1.42
CA GLU A 46 -19.22 -26.99 1.53
C GLU A 46 -18.72 -27.64 0.22
N ALA A 47 -17.64 -28.40 0.34
CA ALA A 47 -17.04 -29.12 -0.75
C ALA A 47 -18.10 -30.07 -1.33
N LYS A 48 -18.71 -29.69 -2.47
CA LYS A 48 -19.22 -30.69 -3.39
C LYS A 48 -18.01 -31.52 -3.77
N HIS A 49 -17.92 -32.73 -3.22
CA HIS A 49 -16.91 -33.73 -3.55
C HIS A 49 -17.13 -34.17 -5.00
N GLY A 50 -16.83 -33.28 -5.95
CA GLY A 50 -16.64 -33.60 -7.34
C GLY A 50 -15.39 -34.45 -7.45
N LYS A 51 -15.43 -35.47 -8.31
CA LYS A 51 -14.28 -36.32 -8.65
C LYS A 51 -13.04 -35.45 -8.79
N THR A 52 -11.96 -35.79 -8.08
CA THR A 52 -10.66 -35.14 -8.19
C THR A 52 -10.28 -35.07 -9.66
N ALA A 53 -10.37 -33.88 -10.26
CA ALA A 53 -10.03 -33.69 -11.65
C ALA A 53 -8.53 -33.99 -11.79
N THR A 54 -8.17 -34.82 -12.77
CA THR A 54 -6.76 -35.09 -13.07
C THR A 54 -6.10 -33.78 -13.50
N LEU A 55 -5.17 -33.27 -12.70
CA LEU A 55 -4.43 -32.05 -13.02
C LEU A 55 -3.46 -32.31 -14.17
N THR A 56 -3.61 -31.58 -15.27
CA THR A 56 -2.67 -31.62 -16.40
C THR A 56 -1.43 -30.81 -16.05
N PRO A 57 -0.22 -31.41 -16.02
CA PRO A 57 1.01 -30.68 -15.69
C PRO A 57 1.35 -29.59 -16.70
N LEU A 58 2.00 -28.53 -16.22
CA LEU A 58 2.60 -27.50 -17.05
C LEU A 58 3.88 -28.02 -17.73
N THR A 59 4.18 -27.45 -18.89
CA THR A 59 5.51 -27.57 -19.49
C THR A 59 6.55 -26.82 -18.65
N PRO A 60 7.87 -27.11 -18.80
CA PRO A 60 8.91 -26.39 -18.07
C PRO A 60 8.87 -24.86 -18.28
N ARG A 61 8.56 -24.41 -19.50
CA ARG A 61 8.42 -22.98 -19.81
C ARG A 61 7.24 -22.36 -19.09
N GLU A 62 6.06 -22.98 -19.20
CA GLU A 62 4.84 -22.51 -18.51
C GLU A 62 5.01 -22.50 -16.98
N ARG A 63 5.77 -23.44 -16.40
CA ARG A 63 6.11 -23.42 -14.97
C ARG A 63 6.94 -22.19 -14.59
N VAL A 64 7.91 -21.81 -15.42
CA VAL A 64 8.74 -20.61 -15.19
C VAL A 64 7.90 -19.34 -15.35
N GLU A 65 7.03 -19.31 -16.36
CA GLU A 65 6.07 -18.22 -16.59
C GLU A 65 5.15 -18.03 -15.38
N GLN A 66 4.51 -19.11 -14.92
CA GLN A 66 3.69 -19.08 -13.71
C GLN A 66 4.48 -18.65 -12.48
N LEU A 67 5.74 -19.08 -12.34
CA LEU A 67 6.58 -18.65 -11.23
C LEU A 67 6.79 -17.13 -11.27
N LEU A 68 7.18 -16.57 -12.41
CA LEU A 68 7.43 -15.14 -12.54
C LEU A 68 6.15 -14.31 -12.38
N ASP A 69 5.03 -14.74 -12.95
CA ASP A 69 3.74 -14.05 -12.82
C ASP A 69 3.17 -14.07 -11.39
N ARG A 70 3.52 -15.09 -10.61
CA ARG A 70 3.06 -15.25 -9.22
C ARG A 70 3.99 -14.61 -8.20
N PHE A 71 5.31 -14.65 -8.43
CA PHE A 71 6.34 -14.27 -7.46
C PHE A 71 7.08 -12.98 -7.84
N THR A 72 6.65 -12.29 -8.89
CA THR A 72 7.11 -10.95 -9.29
C THR A 72 5.94 -10.06 -9.69
N PHE A 73 6.19 -8.78 -9.96
CA PHE A 73 5.22 -7.89 -10.62
C PHE A 73 5.16 -8.08 -12.15
N GLY A 74 5.61 -9.23 -12.66
CA GLY A 74 5.71 -9.58 -14.07
C GLY A 74 7.18 -9.60 -14.53
N PRO A 75 7.52 -10.44 -15.51
CA PRO A 75 8.88 -10.55 -16.01
C PRO A 75 9.32 -9.31 -16.79
N THR A 76 10.62 -9.01 -16.76
CA THR A 76 11.26 -8.11 -17.71
C THR A 76 11.60 -8.84 -19.01
N PRO A 77 11.80 -8.13 -20.15
CA PRO A 77 12.20 -8.75 -21.41
C PRO A 77 13.42 -9.68 -21.25
N GLY A 78 13.25 -10.95 -21.62
CA GLY A 78 14.29 -11.99 -21.54
C GLY A 78 14.45 -12.66 -20.18
N GLU A 79 13.78 -12.19 -19.12
CA GLU A 79 13.88 -12.79 -17.78
C GLU A 79 13.35 -14.23 -17.76
N LEU A 80 12.27 -14.51 -18.48
CA LEU A 80 11.72 -15.86 -18.61
C LEU A 80 12.78 -16.87 -19.13
N ASP A 81 13.49 -16.52 -20.19
CA ASP A 81 14.50 -17.39 -20.80
C ASP A 81 15.74 -17.51 -19.91
N GLN A 82 16.12 -16.43 -19.21
CA GLN A 82 17.17 -16.47 -18.18
C GLN A 82 16.82 -17.44 -17.05
N VAL A 83 15.59 -17.38 -16.53
CA VAL A 83 15.14 -18.27 -15.46
C VAL A 83 14.94 -19.70 -15.95
N LEU A 84 14.55 -19.89 -17.22
CA LEU A 84 14.51 -21.21 -17.82
C LEU A 84 15.91 -21.85 -17.90
N ALA A 85 16.94 -21.05 -18.16
CA ALA A 85 18.34 -21.49 -18.16
C ALA A 85 18.92 -21.69 -16.74
N GLU A 86 18.59 -20.81 -15.79
CA GLU A 86 18.98 -20.91 -14.37
C GLU A 86 18.28 -22.09 -13.66
N GLY A 87 17.02 -22.34 -14.01
CA GLY A 87 16.10 -23.25 -13.33
C GLY A 87 15.22 -22.53 -12.30
N ALA A 88 13.92 -22.82 -12.34
CA ALA A 88 12.89 -22.23 -11.47
C ALA A 88 13.22 -22.30 -9.97
N ASP A 89 13.70 -23.45 -9.50
CA ASP A 89 13.98 -23.68 -8.07
C ASP A 89 15.25 -22.93 -7.60
N ALA A 90 16.24 -22.77 -8.49
CA ALA A 90 17.45 -22.01 -8.22
C ALA A 90 17.14 -20.50 -8.15
N TRP A 91 16.36 -19.99 -9.10
CA TRP A 91 15.87 -18.61 -9.07
C TRP A 91 15.09 -18.32 -7.79
N LEU A 92 14.16 -19.21 -7.41
CA LEU A 92 13.36 -19.03 -6.19
C LEU A 92 14.24 -19.00 -4.94
N THR A 93 15.24 -19.89 -4.87
CA THR A 93 16.18 -19.93 -3.75
C THR A 93 16.98 -18.63 -3.62
N ARG A 94 17.40 -18.04 -4.74
CA ARG A 94 18.07 -16.74 -4.78
C ARG A 94 17.14 -15.60 -4.32
N GLN A 95 15.90 -15.58 -4.80
CA GLN A 95 14.88 -14.59 -4.40
C GLN A 95 14.49 -14.66 -2.92
N MET A 96 14.57 -15.84 -2.30
CA MET A 96 14.38 -16.01 -0.85
C MET A 96 15.53 -15.44 0.01
N GLN A 97 16.59 -14.96 -0.61
CA GLN A 97 17.73 -14.31 0.03
C GLN A 97 17.95 -12.91 -0.58
N PRO A 98 17.04 -11.95 -0.33
CA PRO A 98 17.09 -10.63 -0.98
C PRO A 98 18.41 -9.90 -0.73
N GLY A 99 19.05 -10.10 0.43
CA GLY A 99 20.38 -9.53 0.73
C GLY A 99 21.51 -10.00 -0.20
N SER A 100 21.34 -11.13 -0.90
CA SER A 100 22.30 -11.63 -1.91
C SER A 100 22.13 -10.98 -3.29
N ILE A 101 21.00 -10.33 -3.53
CA ILE A 101 20.66 -9.72 -4.82
C ILE A 101 21.08 -8.26 -4.80
N ASN A 102 21.90 -7.86 -5.76
CA ASN A 102 22.33 -6.49 -5.93
C ASN A 102 21.18 -5.63 -6.44
N ASP A 103 20.82 -4.61 -5.67
CA ASP A 103 19.77 -3.65 -6.01
C ASP A 103 20.27 -2.20 -6.00
N GLY A 104 21.57 -2.01 -6.29
CA GLY A 104 22.24 -0.71 -6.23
C GLY A 104 21.69 0.31 -7.25
N ALA A 105 21.11 -0.15 -8.36
CA ALA A 105 20.43 0.71 -9.31
C ALA A 105 19.15 1.32 -8.70
N LEU A 106 18.31 0.49 -8.08
CA LEU A 106 17.14 0.95 -7.33
C LEU A 106 17.52 1.85 -6.18
N ALA A 107 18.56 1.50 -5.40
CA ALA A 107 19.00 2.29 -4.26
C ALA A 107 19.32 3.74 -4.67
N ARG A 108 19.98 3.93 -5.82
CA ARG A 108 20.24 5.27 -6.38
C ARG A 108 18.96 6.01 -6.76
N ARG A 109 17.95 5.30 -7.29
CA ARG A 109 16.66 5.89 -7.63
C ARG A 109 15.85 6.26 -6.39
N LEU A 110 15.93 5.46 -5.32
CA LEU A 110 15.25 5.74 -4.06
C LEU A 110 15.85 6.93 -3.29
N ASN A 111 17.07 7.37 -3.60
CA ASN A 111 17.64 8.61 -3.05
C ASN A 111 16.84 9.86 -3.45
N ASP A 112 16.01 9.79 -4.50
CA ASP A 112 15.07 10.84 -4.87
C ASP A 112 13.89 10.99 -3.89
N TYR A 113 13.73 10.04 -2.95
CA TYR A 113 12.60 9.92 -2.03
C TYR A 113 13.09 9.79 -0.57
N PRO A 114 13.65 10.85 0.05
CA PRO A 114 14.22 10.80 1.40
C PRO A 114 13.26 10.26 2.46
N THR A 115 11.94 10.42 2.27
CA THR A 115 10.88 9.93 3.17
C THR A 115 11.01 8.44 3.53
N VAL A 116 11.51 7.60 2.62
CA VAL A 116 11.69 6.15 2.88
C VAL A 116 12.65 5.87 4.04
N SER A 117 13.55 6.80 4.33
CA SER A 117 14.59 6.66 5.36
C SER A 117 14.28 7.42 6.64
N MET A 118 13.21 8.21 6.66
CA MET A 118 12.87 9.04 7.82
C MET A 118 12.40 8.19 8.99
N THR A 119 12.69 8.69 10.19
CA THR A 119 11.98 8.33 11.42
C THR A 119 10.66 9.10 11.52
N PRO A 120 9.68 8.65 12.33
CA PRO A 120 8.43 9.39 12.49
C PRO A 120 8.63 10.84 12.97
N ALA A 121 9.55 11.06 13.91
CA ALA A 121 9.91 12.40 14.39
C ALA A 121 10.51 13.28 13.29
N GLN A 122 11.35 12.72 12.41
CA GLN A 122 11.88 13.46 11.26
C GLN A 122 10.78 13.78 10.25
N ALA A 123 9.88 12.84 9.96
CA ALA A 123 8.76 13.06 9.06
C ALA A 123 7.85 14.18 9.56
N MET A 124 7.52 14.19 10.85
CA MET A 124 6.77 15.29 11.49
C MET A 124 7.48 16.63 11.42
N ALA A 125 8.80 16.65 11.59
CA ALA A 125 9.57 17.88 11.53
C ALA A 125 9.60 18.46 10.11
N VAL A 126 9.72 17.61 9.08
CA VAL A 126 9.86 18.05 7.68
C VAL A 126 8.52 18.33 7.02
N PHE A 127 7.45 17.62 7.42
CA PHE A 127 6.11 17.77 6.87
C PHE A 127 5.14 18.28 7.93
N PRO A 128 5.12 19.58 8.27
CA PRO A 128 4.24 20.08 9.31
C PRO A 128 2.76 19.87 8.98
N ASP A 129 1.99 19.46 9.99
CA ASP A 129 0.54 19.38 9.93
C ASP A 129 -0.14 20.69 10.35
N ARG A 130 -1.47 20.69 10.26
CA ARG A 130 -2.27 21.86 10.60
C ARG A 130 -2.17 22.24 12.08
N ALA A 131 -1.93 21.30 13.00
CA ALA A 131 -1.81 21.60 14.42
C ALA A 131 -0.50 22.35 14.71
N GLN A 132 0.62 21.88 14.16
CA GLN A 132 1.92 22.55 14.26
C GLN A 132 1.89 23.95 13.60
N ILE A 133 1.27 24.06 12.41
CA ILE A 133 1.10 25.37 11.76
C ILE A 133 0.28 26.32 12.64
N ASN A 134 -0.77 25.83 13.32
CA ASN A 134 -1.53 26.66 14.27
C ASN A 134 -0.72 27.04 15.51
N ALA A 135 0.16 26.15 16.02
CA ALA A 135 0.99 26.42 17.19
C ALA A 135 1.96 27.58 16.92
N VAL A 136 2.68 27.52 15.79
CA VAL A 136 3.53 28.62 15.32
C VAL A 136 2.68 29.88 15.06
N ALA A 137 1.50 29.72 14.44
CA ALA A 137 0.61 30.85 14.16
C ALA A 137 0.14 31.61 15.41
N ASN A 138 -0.03 30.90 16.52
CA ASN A 138 -0.50 31.43 17.79
C ASN A 138 0.66 31.87 18.70
N GLY A 139 1.93 31.72 18.26
CA GLY A 139 3.12 32.05 19.03
C GLY A 139 3.40 31.10 20.19
N THR A 140 2.83 29.88 20.18
CA THR A 140 3.12 28.86 21.21
C THR A 140 4.38 28.07 20.90
N GLU A 141 4.81 28.05 19.64
CA GLU A 141 6.07 27.47 19.18
C GLU A 141 6.81 28.45 18.26
N GLU A 142 8.13 28.39 18.26
CA GLU A 142 8.96 29.19 17.35
C GLU A 142 9.04 28.50 15.97
N PRO A 143 9.10 29.28 14.87
CA PRO A 143 9.30 28.71 13.55
C PRO A 143 10.67 28.01 13.46
N PRO A 144 10.82 26.98 12.61
CA PRO A 144 12.09 26.26 12.48
C PRO A 144 13.24 27.15 11.97
N ASP A 145 14.45 26.90 12.47
CA ASP A 145 15.68 27.59 12.02
C ASP A 145 16.11 27.21 10.59
N ASP A 146 15.70 26.03 10.12
CA ASP A 146 16.05 25.54 8.78
C ASP A 146 15.37 26.40 7.70
N PRO A 147 16.12 27.04 6.77
CA PRO A 147 15.55 27.99 5.83
C PRO A 147 14.50 27.42 4.87
N LEU A 148 14.63 26.14 4.47
CA LEU A 148 13.66 25.50 3.59
C LEU A 148 12.36 25.27 4.34
N LEU A 149 12.45 24.70 5.54
CA LEU A 149 11.29 24.42 6.38
C LEU A 149 10.62 25.71 6.87
N HIS A 150 11.40 26.73 7.22
CA HIS A 150 10.88 28.06 7.58
C HIS A 150 10.00 28.63 6.45
N ALA A 151 10.45 28.54 5.20
CA ALA A 151 9.66 28.99 4.05
C ALA A 151 8.37 28.19 3.85
N VAL A 152 8.37 26.89 4.17
CA VAL A 152 7.15 26.07 4.21
C VAL A 152 6.18 26.62 5.26
N PHE A 153 6.66 26.87 6.48
CA PHE A 153 5.85 27.44 7.56
C PHE A 153 5.30 28.82 7.20
N ASP A 154 6.10 29.71 6.61
CA ASP A 154 5.66 31.03 6.15
C ASP A 154 4.47 30.95 5.18
N VAL A 155 4.61 30.11 4.15
CA VAL A 155 3.57 29.93 3.12
C VAL A 155 2.31 29.33 3.73
N GLN A 156 2.46 28.29 4.55
CA GLN A 156 1.33 27.60 5.16
C GLN A 156 0.62 28.44 6.23
N TYR A 157 1.37 29.21 7.01
CA TYR A 157 0.84 30.21 7.93
C TYR A 157 0.03 31.27 7.20
N SER A 158 0.57 31.85 6.13
CA SER A 158 -0.13 32.88 5.35
C SER A 158 -1.43 32.34 4.74
N LYS A 159 -1.43 31.09 4.23
CA LYS A 159 -2.65 30.41 3.77
C LYS A 159 -3.67 30.20 4.88
N LEU A 160 -3.23 29.78 6.07
CA LEU A 160 -4.11 29.62 7.24
C LEU A 160 -4.77 30.94 7.64
N MET A 161 -4.04 32.05 7.59
CA MET A 161 -4.59 33.37 7.90
C MET A 161 -5.61 33.80 6.84
N GLN A 162 -5.34 33.57 5.55
CA GLN A 162 -6.31 33.80 4.47
C GLN A 162 -7.58 32.95 4.64
N GLU A 163 -7.47 31.68 5.05
CA GLU A 163 -8.62 30.83 5.35
C GLU A 163 -9.44 31.38 6.54
N ARG A 164 -8.77 31.83 7.61
CA ARG A 164 -9.43 32.43 8.80
C ARG A 164 -10.15 33.74 8.44
N GLU A 165 -9.56 34.57 7.58
CA GLU A 165 -10.16 35.81 7.07
C GLU A 165 -11.39 35.51 6.22
N LYS A 166 -11.30 34.58 5.26
CA LYS A 166 -12.45 34.15 4.45
C LYS A 166 -13.62 33.67 5.33
N LYS A 167 -13.36 32.82 6.33
CA LYS A 167 -14.40 32.37 7.28
C LYS A 167 -15.04 33.49 8.09
N LYS A 168 -14.28 34.54 8.45
CA LYS A 168 -14.84 35.73 9.13
C LYS A 168 -15.72 36.55 8.19
N VAL A 169 -15.31 36.64 6.92
CA VAL A 169 -16.02 37.36 5.86
C VAL A 169 -17.31 36.64 5.48
N ASP A 170 -17.33 35.30 5.41
CA ASP A 170 -18.53 34.48 5.13
C ASP A 170 -19.56 34.51 6.28
N GLY A 171 -19.09 34.76 7.52
CA GLY A 171 -19.96 35.00 8.68
C GLY A 171 -20.56 36.42 8.72
N ALA A 172 -20.04 37.33 7.90
CA ALA A 172 -20.61 38.64 7.63
C ALA A 172 -21.27 38.63 6.23
N VAL A 173 -22.22 39.51 5.94
CA VAL A 173 -22.78 39.62 4.58
C VAL A 173 -21.80 40.41 3.71
N ALA A 174 -20.65 39.81 3.39
CA ALA A 174 -19.73 40.33 2.39
C ALA A 174 -20.07 39.72 1.03
N ALA A 175 -20.08 40.55 -0.01
CA ALA A 175 -20.31 40.06 -1.36
C ALA A 175 -19.15 39.14 -1.77
N GLU A 176 -19.45 37.89 -2.14
CA GLU A 176 -18.47 37.02 -2.76
C GLU A 176 -17.97 37.65 -4.08
N PRO A 177 -16.67 37.53 -4.40
CA PRO A 177 -16.14 38.02 -5.67
C PRO A 177 -16.81 37.30 -6.84
N THR A 178 -17.18 38.07 -7.85
CA THR A 178 -17.82 37.60 -9.08
C THR A 178 -16.93 36.62 -9.85
N GLU A 179 -17.51 35.82 -10.76
CA GLU A 179 -16.74 34.91 -11.61
C GLU A 179 -15.69 35.65 -12.45
N GLU A 180 -16.01 36.86 -12.91
CA GLU A 180 -15.10 37.72 -13.68
C GLU A 180 -13.90 38.17 -12.83
N GLU A 181 -14.13 38.61 -11.58
CA GLU A 181 -13.06 38.99 -10.65
C GLU A 181 -12.15 37.81 -10.30
N ARG A 182 -12.73 36.62 -10.08
CA ARG A 182 -11.95 35.39 -9.85
C ARG A 182 -11.11 35.02 -11.07
N ALA A 183 -11.66 35.13 -12.28
CA ALA A 183 -10.96 34.85 -13.52
C ALA A 183 -9.83 35.86 -13.77
N ALA A 184 -10.06 37.15 -13.50
CA ALA A 184 -9.05 38.20 -13.62
C ALA A 184 -7.90 37.99 -12.63
N GLN A 185 -8.20 37.69 -11.37
CA GLN A 185 -7.19 37.39 -10.35
C GLN A 185 -6.37 36.14 -10.72
N LYS A 186 -7.04 35.07 -11.18
CA LYS A 186 -6.36 33.86 -11.63
C LYS A 186 -5.40 34.14 -12.79
N LYS A 187 -5.79 34.98 -13.75
CA LYS A 187 -4.92 35.37 -14.85
C LYS A 187 -3.72 36.19 -14.37
N LEU A 188 -3.94 37.13 -13.46
CA LEU A 188 -2.86 37.91 -12.84
C LEU A 188 -1.84 37.01 -12.13
N ASP A 189 -2.32 36.03 -11.36
CA ASP A 189 -1.46 35.07 -10.66
C ASP A 189 -0.68 34.19 -11.66
N GLN A 190 -1.29 33.77 -12.77
CA GLN A 190 -0.64 33.00 -13.83
C GLN A 190 0.45 33.79 -14.57
N ASP A 191 0.18 35.05 -14.91
CA ASP A 191 1.13 35.94 -15.58
C ASP A 191 2.32 36.21 -14.64
N LYS A 192 2.05 36.49 -13.36
CA LYS A 192 3.09 36.69 -12.35
C LYS A 192 3.91 35.43 -12.09
N ALA A 193 3.30 34.25 -12.00
CA ALA A 193 4.06 33.01 -11.86
C ALA A 193 4.94 32.72 -13.08
N SER A 194 4.47 33.03 -14.29
CA SER A 194 5.25 32.89 -15.52
C SER A 194 6.45 33.84 -15.54
N GLN A 195 6.27 35.08 -15.07
CA GLN A 195 7.36 36.04 -14.90
C GLN A 195 8.39 35.52 -13.88
N LEU A 196 7.95 35.16 -12.67
CA LEU A 196 8.81 34.62 -11.62
C LEU A 196 9.59 33.38 -12.10
N PHE A 197 8.92 32.49 -12.85
CA PHE A 197 9.57 31.34 -13.47
C PHE A 197 10.68 31.76 -14.44
N GLY A 198 10.42 32.72 -15.32
CA GLY A 198 11.43 33.25 -16.24
C GLY A 198 12.65 33.84 -15.52
N GLU A 199 12.41 34.64 -14.48
CA GLU A 199 13.47 35.22 -13.65
C GLU A 199 14.31 34.14 -12.93
N LEU A 200 13.65 33.11 -12.38
CA LEU A 200 14.33 31.98 -11.75
C LEU A 200 15.20 31.20 -12.75
N PHE A 201 14.71 30.99 -13.97
CA PHE A 201 15.45 30.23 -15.00
C PHE A 201 16.61 31.01 -15.62
N ALA A 202 16.60 32.35 -15.50
CA ALA A 202 17.75 33.18 -15.83
C ALA A 202 18.92 33.01 -14.84
N LEU A 203 18.66 32.49 -13.63
CA LEU A 203 19.69 32.23 -12.63
C LEU A 203 20.37 30.86 -12.84
N PRO A 204 21.66 30.73 -12.43
CA PRO A 204 22.32 29.44 -12.31
C PRO A 204 21.51 28.46 -11.45
N LYS A 205 21.50 27.17 -11.82
CA LYS A 205 20.69 26.13 -11.15
C LYS A 205 20.82 26.15 -9.62
N ASN A 206 22.04 26.24 -9.12
CA ASN A 206 22.37 26.26 -7.70
C ASN A 206 21.96 27.54 -6.95
N GLN A 207 21.45 28.57 -7.64
CA GLN A 207 20.97 29.81 -7.03
C GLN A 207 19.45 29.91 -6.98
N ARG A 208 18.74 29.05 -7.72
CA ARG A 208 17.28 29.17 -7.90
C ARG A 208 16.50 28.97 -6.61
N MET A 209 16.84 27.94 -5.82
CA MET A 209 16.16 27.73 -4.54
C MET A 209 16.42 28.89 -3.57
N LYS A 210 17.65 29.38 -3.49
CA LYS A 210 17.97 30.57 -2.69
C LYS A 210 17.13 31.79 -3.11
N ALA A 211 16.92 31.98 -4.41
CA ALA A 211 16.05 33.04 -4.92
C ALA A 211 14.58 32.83 -4.51
N ILE A 212 14.06 31.60 -4.59
CA ILE A 212 12.70 31.27 -4.11
C ILE A 212 12.55 31.56 -2.62
N LEU A 213 13.52 31.19 -1.79
CA LEU A 213 13.50 31.47 -0.35
C LEU A 213 13.49 32.97 -0.03
N ALA A 214 14.13 33.78 -0.88
CA ALA A 214 14.17 35.24 -0.74
C ALA A 214 12.89 35.94 -1.27
N LEU A 215 12.00 35.25 -1.97
CA LEU A 215 10.75 35.85 -2.46
C LEU A 215 9.85 36.27 -1.28
N PRO A 216 9.07 37.37 -1.43
CA PRO A 216 7.95 37.66 -0.54
C PRO A 216 6.99 36.46 -0.44
N VAL A 217 6.36 36.26 0.72
CA VAL A 217 5.46 35.11 0.94
C VAL A 217 4.30 35.10 -0.06
N SER A 218 3.77 36.26 -0.45
CA SER A 218 2.76 36.38 -1.51
C SER A 218 3.22 35.79 -2.84
N ASP A 219 4.49 35.98 -3.17
CA ASP A 219 5.08 35.57 -4.44
C ASP A 219 5.45 34.10 -4.41
N LYS A 220 5.86 33.57 -3.24
CA LYS A 220 5.95 32.13 -2.99
C LYS A 220 4.60 31.45 -3.18
N ILE A 221 3.51 32.01 -2.65
CA ILE A 221 2.15 31.48 -2.83
C ILE A 221 1.73 31.50 -4.30
N VAL A 222 2.03 32.59 -5.02
CA VAL A 222 1.76 32.67 -6.47
C VAL A 222 2.54 31.60 -7.23
N LEU A 223 3.84 31.45 -6.96
CA LEU A 223 4.70 30.47 -7.63
C LEU A 223 4.27 29.01 -7.34
N THR A 224 3.85 28.72 -6.11
CA THR A 224 3.59 27.35 -5.65
C THR A 224 2.13 26.93 -5.79
N THR A 225 1.20 27.87 -5.64
CA THR A 225 -0.23 27.55 -5.43
C THR A 225 -1.12 28.24 -6.47
N ASN A 226 -1.14 29.58 -6.48
CA ASN A 226 -2.17 30.32 -7.22
C ASN A 226 -1.88 30.41 -8.71
N GLY A 227 -0.60 30.52 -9.08
CA GLY A 227 -0.17 30.73 -10.46
C GLY A 227 -0.22 29.48 -11.34
N ASN A 228 -0.41 28.29 -10.75
CA ASN A 228 -0.62 27.03 -11.45
C ASN A 228 0.39 26.78 -12.59
N LEU A 229 1.68 26.74 -12.24
CA LEU A 229 2.77 26.43 -13.17
C LEU A 229 2.42 25.22 -14.05
N THR A 230 2.73 25.31 -15.35
CA THR A 230 2.48 24.23 -16.30
C THR A 230 3.26 22.97 -15.89
N GLY A 231 2.84 21.80 -16.39
CA GLY A 231 3.53 20.54 -16.11
C GLY A 231 5.00 20.60 -16.47
N ASP A 232 5.33 21.16 -17.63
CA ASP A 232 6.71 21.32 -18.10
C ASP A 232 7.51 22.28 -17.22
N GLN A 233 6.94 23.44 -16.85
CA GLN A 233 7.59 24.38 -15.95
C GLN A 233 7.95 23.72 -14.62
N ARG A 234 7.00 23.00 -13.99
CA ARG A 234 7.25 22.29 -12.74
C ARG A 234 8.31 21.20 -12.88
N ASN A 235 8.23 20.40 -13.95
CA ASN A 235 9.19 19.33 -14.21
C ASN A 235 10.62 19.87 -14.39
N HIS A 236 10.78 20.97 -15.13
CA HIS A 236 12.08 21.61 -15.31
C HIS A 236 12.62 22.18 -14.00
N LEU A 237 11.75 22.77 -13.17
CA LEU A 237 12.15 23.30 -11.87
C LEU A 237 12.63 22.17 -10.94
N PHE A 238 11.86 21.08 -10.88
CA PHE A 238 12.17 19.91 -10.07
C PHE A 238 13.41 19.17 -10.52
N ALA A 239 13.69 19.11 -11.83
CA ALA A 239 14.89 18.48 -12.36
C ALA A 239 16.19 19.14 -11.86
N ASP A 240 16.13 20.41 -11.47
CA ASP A 240 17.28 21.18 -11.00
C ASP A 240 17.39 21.25 -9.47
N PHE A 241 16.40 20.73 -8.75
CA PHE A 241 16.34 20.75 -7.28
C PHE A 241 16.88 19.45 -6.67
N ALA A 242 17.66 19.61 -5.60
CA ALA A 242 17.99 18.50 -4.71
C ALA A 242 16.69 17.88 -4.11
N PRO A 243 16.70 16.61 -3.67
CA PRO A 243 15.49 15.96 -3.13
C PRO A 243 14.79 16.78 -2.04
N ARG A 244 15.53 17.31 -1.06
CA ARG A 244 15.00 18.15 0.02
C ARG A 244 14.42 19.49 -0.47
N GLU A 245 14.98 20.05 -1.54
CA GLU A 245 14.49 21.27 -2.16
C GLU A 245 13.16 21.02 -2.89
N ARG A 246 13.03 19.88 -3.57
CA ARG A 246 11.77 19.43 -4.18
C ARG A 246 10.70 19.20 -3.13
N GLU A 247 11.05 18.53 -2.04
CA GLU A 247 10.18 18.24 -0.90
C GLU A 247 9.64 19.54 -0.28
N ALA A 248 10.52 20.48 0.08
CA ALA A 248 10.11 21.78 0.62
C ALA A 248 9.24 22.57 -0.36
N PHE A 249 9.57 22.56 -1.66
CA PHE A 249 8.74 23.20 -2.67
C PHE A 249 7.35 22.55 -2.74
N GLN A 250 7.25 21.23 -2.75
CA GLN A 250 5.98 20.51 -2.75
C GLN A 250 5.19 20.77 -1.47
N ALA A 251 5.84 20.87 -0.31
CA ALA A 251 5.24 21.24 0.97
C ALA A 251 4.60 22.62 0.96
N MET A 252 5.05 23.54 0.08
CA MET A 252 4.41 24.84 -0.13
C MET A 252 3.20 24.81 -1.08
N VAL A 253 3.07 23.83 -1.98
CA VAL A 253 2.03 23.81 -3.04
C VAL A 253 0.62 23.53 -2.49
N GLY A 254 0.50 22.61 -1.53
CA GLY A 254 -0.79 22.10 -1.03
C GLY A 254 -1.61 23.08 -0.17
N ASN A 255 -2.74 22.61 0.35
CA ASN A 255 -3.53 23.33 1.37
C ASN A 255 -2.75 23.40 2.71
N VAL A 256 -3.37 23.97 3.77
CA VAL A 256 -2.79 24.07 5.12
C VAL A 256 -2.59 22.70 5.77
N SER A 257 -1.53 22.02 5.35
CA SER A 257 -0.86 20.82 5.86
C SER A 257 0.02 20.30 4.72
N SER A 258 1.24 19.85 5.05
CA SER A 258 2.11 19.18 4.07
C SER A 258 2.17 17.65 4.28
N SER A 259 1.45 17.13 5.26
CA SER A 259 1.48 15.70 5.63
C SER A 259 1.03 14.76 4.50
N GLY A 260 0.20 15.24 3.57
CA GLY A 260 -0.18 14.48 2.37
C GLY A 260 0.99 14.23 1.41
N ASN A 261 2.02 15.09 1.41
CA ASN A 261 3.18 14.93 0.54
C ASN A 261 4.06 13.76 0.97
N LEU A 262 4.18 13.51 2.28
CA LEU A 262 4.85 12.33 2.82
C LEU A 262 4.30 11.05 2.21
N ILE A 263 2.98 10.86 2.25
CA ILE A 263 2.32 9.65 1.72
C ILE A 263 2.42 9.59 0.19
N ASN A 264 2.36 10.73 -0.50
CA ASN A 264 2.55 10.78 -1.94
C ASN A 264 3.98 10.40 -2.36
N GLU A 265 4.99 10.84 -1.61
CA GLU A 265 6.39 10.49 -1.87
C GLU A 265 6.66 9.00 -1.58
N LEU A 266 6.14 8.47 -0.46
CA LEU A 266 6.20 7.04 -0.15
C LEU A 266 5.52 6.19 -1.24
N SER A 267 4.35 6.61 -1.72
CA SER A 267 3.63 5.92 -2.81
C SER A 267 4.46 5.87 -4.09
N GLN A 268 5.17 6.95 -4.41
CA GLN A 268 6.07 6.98 -5.57
C GLN A 268 7.26 6.05 -5.39
N ALA A 269 7.89 6.08 -4.22
CA ALA A 269 9.01 5.19 -3.89
C ALA A 269 8.60 3.71 -3.96
N ARG A 270 7.36 3.40 -3.55
CA ARG A 270 6.79 2.06 -3.66
C ARG A 270 6.63 1.61 -5.11
N VAL A 271 5.97 2.39 -5.96
CA VAL A 271 5.83 2.08 -7.39
C VAL A 271 7.19 1.91 -8.07
N VAL A 272 8.16 2.77 -7.74
CA VAL A 272 9.54 2.66 -8.26
C VAL A 272 10.19 1.34 -7.84
N ARG A 273 10.01 0.90 -6.59
CA ARG A 273 10.51 -0.39 -6.08
C ARG A 273 9.88 -1.57 -6.79
N ASP A 274 8.55 -1.55 -6.94
CA ASP A 274 7.80 -2.64 -7.56
C ASP A 274 8.22 -2.83 -9.03
N ILE A 275 8.49 -1.73 -9.74
CA ILE A 275 8.95 -1.74 -11.12
C ILE A 275 10.43 -2.15 -11.23
N LEU A 276 11.34 -1.50 -10.49
CA LEU A 276 12.78 -1.56 -10.76
C LEU A 276 13.58 -2.52 -9.88
N SER A 277 13.02 -3.05 -8.79
CA SER A 277 13.77 -3.94 -7.91
C SER A 277 14.07 -5.29 -8.57
N GLU A 278 15.29 -5.78 -8.37
CA GLU A 278 15.66 -7.17 -8.70
C GLU A 278 15.22 -8.16 -7.61
N ARG A 279 14.80 -7.66 -6.44
CA ARG A 279 14.31 -8.43 -5.27
C ARG A 279 12.80 -8.60 -5.34
N GLN A 280 12.30 -9.07 -6.47
CA GLN A 280 10.87 -9.09 -6.78
C GLN A 280 10.03 -9.88 -5.77
N LEU A 281 10.54 -10.99 -5.24
CA LEU A 281 9.81 -11.75 -4.22
C LEU A 281 9.66 -10.95 -2.91
N GLU A 282 10.68 -10.19 -2.50
CA GLU A 282 10.59 -9.31 -1.33
C GLU A 282 9.55 -8.21 -1.55
N ALA A 283 9.49 -7.62 -2.76
CA ALA A 283 8.52 -6.59 -3.10
C ALA A 283 7.08 -7.13 -3.09
N VAL A 284 6.82 -8.26 -3.74
CA VAL A 284 5.52 -8.94 -3.75
C VAL A 284 5.07 -9.34 -2.35
N MET A 285 5.95 -9.92 -1.54
CA MET A 285 5.61 -10.27 -0.16
C MET A 285 5.40 -9.04 0.73
N THR A 286 6.12 -7.95 0.49
CA THR A 286 5.88 -6.67 1.18
C THR A 286 4.48 -6.14 0.85
N ALA A 287 4.06 -6.22 -0.43
CA ALA A 287 2.70 -5.86 -0.86
C ALA A 287 1.63 -6.71 -0.16
N PHE A 288 1.81 -8.03 -0.20
CA PHE A 288 0.90 -8.99 0.41
C PHE A 288 0.73 -8.75 1.91
N TRP A 289 1.84 -8.62 2.66
CA TRP A 289 1.79 -8.44 4.10
C TRP A 289 1.32 -7.06 4.53
N PHE A 290 1.66 -6.00 3.80
CA PHE A 290 1.11 -4.68 4.08
C PHE A 290 -0.41 -4.68 3.90
N ASN A 291 -0.92 -5.39 2.89
CA ASN A 291 -2.35 -5.52 2.65
C ASN A 291 -3.05 -6.37 3.74
N HIS A 292 -2.39 -7.41 4.23
CA HIS A 292 -2.92 -8.28 5.31
C HIS A 292 -2.94 -7.57 6.67
N PHE A 293 -1.85 -6.88 7.02
CA PHE A 293 -1.73 -6.06 8.23
C PHE A 293 -1.92 -4.58 7.88
N ASN A 294 -3.07 -4.28 7.26
CA ASN A 294 -3.34 -2.96 6.71
C ASN A 294 -3.36 -1.88 7.80
N ILE A 295 -2.86 -0.70 7.44
CA ILE A 295 -3.06 0.56 8.16
C ILE A 295 -3.65 1.60 7.21
N TYR A 296 -4.32 2.61 7.76
CA TYR A 296 -4.82 3.74 7.01
C TYR A 296 -4.01 4.99 7.35
N ALA A 297 -3.04 5.34 6.48
CA ALA A 297 -2.11 6.44 6.76
C ALA A 297 -2.79 7.76 7.19
N PRO A 298 -3.95 8.17 6.66
CA PRO A 298 -4.63 9.38 7.12
C PRO A 298 -5.32 9.28 8.51
N LYS A 299 -5.27 8.14 9.23
CA LYS A 299 -5.83 8.02 10.59
C LYS A 299 -4.85 8.56 11.64
N GLY A 300 -5.23 9.66 12.28
CA GLY A 300 -4.45 10.21 13.40
C GLY A 300 -2.99 10.48 13.02
N SER A 301 -2.06 9.91 13.78
CA SER A 301 -0.62 10.01 13.56
C SER A 301 -0.02 8.91 12.67
N ASP A 302 -0.83 8.01 12.07
CA ASP A 302 -0.33 6.90 11.22
C ASP A 302 0.51 7.38 10.03
N GLN A 303 0.20 8.56 9.51
CA GLN A 303 0.95 9.17 8.41
C GLN A 303 2.45 9.26 8.73
N TRP A 304 2.82 9.53 9.98
CA TRP A 304 4.21 9.65 10.44
C TRP A 304 4.89 8.30 10.59
N TYR A 305 4.13 7.26 10.94
CA TYR A 305 4.64 5.92 11.16
C TYR A 305 4.68 5.05 9.90
N THR A 306 3.95 5.43 8.83
CA THR A 306 3.78 4.62 7.62
C THR A 306 5.11 4.22 6.98
N ALA A 307 6.08 5.15 6.92
CA ALA A 307 7.41 4.88 6.36
C ALA A 307 8.17 3.81 7.16
N SER A 308 8.25 3.96 8.49
CA SER A 308 8.88 2.98 9.38
C SER A 308 8.10 1.68 9.43
N TYR A 309 6.77 1.71 9.30
CA TYR A 309 5.95 0.51 9.31
C TYR A 309 6.23 -0.36 8.08
N GLU A 310 6.25 0.21 6.87
CA GLU A 310 6.64 -0.57 5.70
C GLU A 310 8.10 -1.02 5.79
N ARG A 311 9.03 -0.12 6.15
CA ARG A 311 10.47 -0.40 6.12
C ARG A 311 10.92 -1.40 7.18
N ASP A 312 10.59 -1.12 8.44
CA ASP A 312 11.16 -1.78 9.62
C ASP A 312 10.29 -2.95 10.10
N VAL A 313 8.99 -2.95 9.77
CA VAL A 313 8.05 -3.99 10.21
C VAL A 313 7.70 -4.91 9.05
N ILE A 314 7.03 -4.42 8.01
CA ILE A 314 6.54 -5.29 6.94
C ILE A 314 7.67 -5.85 6.08
N ARG A 315 8.49 -4.97 5.48
CA ARG A 315 9.53 -5.37 4.53
C ARG A 315 10.66 -6.13 5.20
N ALA A 316 11.11 -5.69 6.37
CA ALA A 316 12.14 -6.39 7.15
C ALA A 316 11.74 -7.84 7.50
N HIS A 317 10.45 -8.10 7.66
CA HIS A 317 9.91 -9.40 8.04
C HIS A 317 9.19 -10.14 6.90
N ALA A 318 9.21 -9.63 5.67
CA ALA A 318 8.37 -10.12 4.57
C ALA A 318 8.57 -11.61 4.21
N LEU A 319 9.79 -12.12 4.45
CA LEU A 319 10.16 -13.53 4.24
C LEU A 319 10.59 -14.22 5.54
N SER A 320 10.27 -13.63 6.70
CA SER A 320 10.63 -14.19 8.01
C SER A 320 9.60 -15.22 8.50
N ASN A 321 9.71 -15.63 9.76
CA ASN A 321 8.68 -16.44 10.39
C ASN A 321 7.41 -15.61 10.65
N PHE A 322 6.23 -16.19 10.46
CA PHE A 322 4.96 -15.49 10.68
C PHE A 322 4.82 -14.93 12.10
N ARG A 323 5.35 -15.63 13.11
CA ARG A 323 5.35 -15.16 14.50
C ARG A 323 6.09 -13.83 14.64
N ASP A 324 7.26 -13.70 14.02
CA ASP A 324 8.09 -12.51 14.13
C ASP A 324 7.40 -11.33 13.46
N LEU A 325 6.78 -11.55 12.29
CA LEU A 325 5.97 -10.55 11.61
C LEU A 325 4.76 -10.13 12.47
N LEU A 326 4.02 -11.09 13.04
CA LEU A 326 2.87 -10.80 13.91
C LEU A 326 3.28 -9.95 15.12
N LEU A 327 4.38 -10.31 15.80
CA LEU A 327 4.89 -9.55 16.93
C LEU A 327 5.34 -8.14 16.52
N ALA A 328 6.07 -8.02 15.41
CA ALA A 328 6.54 -6.73 14.91
C ALA A 328 5.38 -5.80 14.52
N THR A 329 4.30 -6.35 13.93
CA THR A 329 3.09 -5.56 13.64
C THR A 329 2.35 -5.17 14.92
N ALA A 330 2.31 -6.04 15.92
CA ALA A 330 1.67 -5.76 17.19
C ALA A 330 2.38 -4.71 18.04
N GLU A 331 3.70 -4.64 17.97
CA GLU A 331 4.53 -3.62 18.62
C GLU A 331 4.67 -2.33 17.77
N SER A 332 4.07 -2.28 16.57
CA SER A 332 4.15 -1.09 15.72
C SER A 332 3.24 0.03 16.23
N PRO A 333 3.75 1.26 16.43
CA PRO A 333 2.90 2.42 16.69
C PRO A 333 1.81 2.64 15.64
N ALA A 334 2.08 2.33 14.36
CA ALA A 334 1.09 2.47 13.29
C ALA A 334 -0.11 1.53 13.48
N MET A 335 0.13 0.27 13.87
CA MET A 335 -0.97 -0.67 14.11
C MET A 335 -1.79 -0.26 15.34
N MET A 336 -1.10 0.26 16.37
CA MET A 336 -1.75 0.72 17.59
C MET A 336 -2.65 1.92 17.34
N VAL A 337 -2.19 2.94 16.60
CA VAL A 337 -3.01 4.09 16.20
C VAL A 337 -4.14 3.63 15.30
N TYR A 338 -3.87 2.82 14.28
CA TYR A 338 -4.88 2.38 13.33
C TYR A 338 -6.03 1.62 13.99
N LEU A 339 -5.76 0.80 15.00
CA LEU A 339 -6.78 0.01 15.71
C LEU A 339 -7.09 0.52 17.12
N ASP A 340 -6.68 1.76 17.42
CA ASP A 340 -6.96 2.50 18.64
C ASP A 340 -6.55 1.79 19.95
N ASN A 341 -5.60 0.85 19.89
CA ASN A 341 -5.13 0.12 21.08
C ASN A 341 -4.39 1.05 22.06
N TRP A 342 -3.69 2.06 21.55
CA TRP A 342 -2.98 3.05 22.37
C TRP A 342 -3.92 3.84 23.30
N LEU A 343 -5.21 3.88 23.00
CA LEU A 343 -6.25 4.48 23.85
C LEU A 343 -6.81 3.51 24.90
N SER A 344 -6.60 2.20 24.72
CA SER A 344 -7.16 1.16 25.58
C SER A 344 -6.58 1.22 27.00
N ILE A 345 -7.45 1.05 27.99
CA ILE A 345 -7.12 1.07 29.42
C ILE A 345 -7.84 -0.10 30.09
N GLY A 346 -7.13 -0.83 30.94
CA GLY A 346 -7.69 -1.93 31.71
C GLY A 346 -8.73 -1.42 32.72
N PRO A 347 -9.95 -2.01 32.78
CA PRO A 347 -11.01 -1.59 33.69
C PRO A 347 -10.66 -1.72 35.19
N ASP A 348 -9.66 -2.52 35.55
CA ASP A 348 -9.14 -2.65 36.90
C ASP A 348 -7.70 -2.08 37.04
N SER A 349 -7.26 -1.27 36.07
CA SER A 349 -5.92 -0.66 36.05
C SER A 349 -5.80 0.59 36.93
N LEU A 350 -4.54 0.93 37.29
CA LEU A 350 -4.23 2.14 38.06
C LEU A 350 -4.66 3.42 37.31
N ALA A 351 -4.55 3.43 35.98
CA ALA A 351 -4.90 4.57 35.14
C ALA A 351 -6.41 4.82 35.02
N ASP A 352 -7.24 3.82 35.30
CA ASP A 352 -8.69 3.98 35.44
C ASP A 352 -9.10 4.47 36.84
N GLY A 353 -8.14 4.66 37.76
CA GLY A 353 -8.40 5.17 39.11
C GLY A 353 -8.68 4.08 40.15
N VAL A 354 -8.52 2.81 39.77
CA VAL A 354 -8.54 1.69 40.71
C VAL A 354 -7.27 1.71 41.56
N ASN A 355 -7.43 1.69 42.87
CA ASN A 355 -6.34 1.60 43.82
C ASN A 355 -6.42 0.23 44.53
N PRO A 356 -5.50 -0.71 44.23
CA PRO A 356 -5.51 -2.04 44.83
C PRO A 356 -5.39 -2.03 46.36
N GLN A 357 -4.81 -0.98 46.94
CA GLN A 357 -4.69 -0.80 48.38
C GLN A 357 -5.94 -0.16 49.03
N ASN A 358 -6.91 0.31 48.24
CA ASN A 358 -8.14 0.92 48.74
C ASN A 358 -9.38 0.32 48.04
N PRO A 359 -10.10 -0.63 48.68
CA PRO A 359 -11.29 -1.28 48.10
C PRO A 359 -12.44 -0.34 47.74
N LYS A 360 -12.40 0.94 48.15
CA LYS A 360 -13.41 1.96 47.85
C LYS A 360 -13.02 2.88 46.69
N SER A 361 -11.88 2.65 46.03
CA SER A 361 -11.48 3.45 44.87
C SER A 361 -12.54 3.39 43.80
N LYS A 362 -12.93 4.55 43.24
CA LYS A 362 -13.92 4.60 42.17
C LYS A 362 -13.26 4.09 40.88
N LYS A 363 -13.94 3.17 40.20
CA LYS A 363 -13.64 2.88 38.80
C LYS A 363 -13.89 4.14 37.98
N GLY A 364 -13.01 4.40 37.03
CA GLY A 364 -13.19 5.44 36.06
C GLY A 364 -14.24 5.03 35.04
N ASN A 365 -14.50 5.94 34.09
CA ASN A 365 -15.34 5.67 32.94
C ASN A 365 -14.49 5.46 31.68
N LYS A 366 -13.20 5.07 31.80
CA LYS A 366 -12.36 4.84 30.63
C LYS A 366 -12.55 3.38 30.20
N GLY A 367 -12.96 3.20 28.95
CA GLY A 367 -13.38 1.90 28.43
C GLY A 367 -12.21 1.08 27.87
N LEU A 368 -12.34 -0.23 28.00
CA LEU A 368 -11.57 -1.19 27.23
C LEU A 368 -11.93 -1.06 25.74
N ASN A 369 -10.93 -0.90 24.87
CA ASN A 369 -11.16 -0.88 23.42
C ASN A 369 -10.94 -2.29 22.86
N GLU A 370 -12.01 -2.89 22.32
CA GLU A 370 -11.96 -4.25 21.78
C GLU A 370 -11.53 -4.35 20.31
N ASN A 371 -11.35 -3.23 19.62
CA ASN A 371 -11.09 -3.21 18.19
C ASN A 371 -9.83 -4.02 17.86
N TYR A 372 -8.69 -3.70 18.47
CA TYR A 372 -7.44 -4.41 18.18
C TYR A 372 -7.48 -5.90 18.55
N GLY A 373 -8.01 -6.25 19.72
CA GLY A 373 -8.15 -7.65 20.12
C GLY A 373 -9.04 -8.45 19.16
N ARG A 374 -10.11 -7.84 18.64
CA ARG A 374 -10.97 -8.43 17.62
C ARG A 374 -10.21 -8.65 16.31
N GLU A 375 -9.62 -7.60 15.74
CA GLU A 375 -8.97 -7.69 14.43
C GLU A 375 -7.76 -8.65 14.45
N VAL A 376 -7.00 -8.69 15.55
CA VAL A 376 -5.90 -9.65 15.70
C VAL A 376 -6.38 -11.09 15.59
N MET A 377 -7.48 -11.45 16.27
CA MET A 377 -8.04 -12.81 16.18
C MET A 377 -8.73 -13.04 14.83
N GLU A 378 -9.60 -12.12 14.45
CA GLU A 378 -10.54 -12.28 13.34
C GLU A 378 -9.90 -12.13 11.97
N LEU A 379 -9.06 -11.10 11.77
CA LEU A 379 -8.52 -10.74 10.46
C LEU A 379 -7.05 -11.10 10.30
N HIS A 380 -6.26 -11.04 11.37
CA HIS A 380 -4.81 -11.22 11.26
C HIS A 380 -4.33 -12.64 11.55
N THR A 381 -5.08 -13.43 12.33
CA THR A 381 -4.62 -14.75 12.82
C THR A 381 -5.60 -15.89 12.61
N VAL A 382 -6.52 -16.16 13.53
CA VAL A 382 -7.31 -17.41 13.54
C VAL A 382 -8.49 -17.41 12.57
N GLY A 383 -8.83 -16.25 12.01
CA GLY A 383 -9.96 -16.08 11.10
C GLY A 383 -11.29 -16.01 11.85
N VAL A 384 -12.34 -15.45 11.24
CA VAL A 384 -13.70 -15.33 11.82
C VAL A 384 -14.24 -16.65 12.40
N ASN A 385 -13.91 -17.78 11.79
CA ASN A 385 -14.33 -19.11 12.23
C ASN A 385 -13.28 -19.83 13.10
N GLY A 386 -12.35 -19.09 13.70
CA GLY A 386 -11.20 -19.59 14.46
C GLY A 386 -11.52 -20.23 15.82
N GLY A 387 -12.80 -20.46 16.12
CA GLY A 387 -13.27 -21.12 17.35
C GLY A 387 -13.16 -20.28 18.61
N TYR A 388 -12.97 -18.96 18.49
CA TYR A 388 -12.98 -18.03 19.62
C TYR A 388 -14.39 -17.52 19.92
N THR A 389 -14.58 -17.03 21.14
CA THR A 389 -15.82 -16.42 21.61
C THR A 389 -15.67 -14.91 21.76
N GLN A 390 -16.79 -14.19 21.91
CA GLN A 390 -16.74 -12.76 22.25
C GLN A 390 -16.01 -12.51 23.58
N ALA A 391 -16.06 -13.44 24.53
CA ALA A 391 -15.30 -13.33 25.78
C ALA A 391 -13.78 -13.41 25.55
N ASP A 392 -13.33 -14.17 24.54
CA ASP A 392 -11.93 -14.23 24.16
C ASP A 392 -11.47 -12.90 23.53
N VAL A 393 -12.33 -12.25 22.74
CA VAL A 393 -12.05 -10.91 22.20
C VAL A 393 -11.86 -9.89 23.33
N THR A 394 -12.80 -9.85 24.29
CA THR A 394 -12.70 -8.98 25.46
C THR A 394 -11.43 -9.29 26.26
N SER A 395 -11.12 -10.57 26.47
CA SER A 395 -9.95 -11.00 27.26
C SER A 395 -8.62 -10.70 26.56
N LEU A 396 -8.53 -10.86 25.23
CA LEU A 396 -7.35 -10.44 24.48
C LEU A 396 -7.16 -8.92 24.53
N SER A 397 -8.26 -8.19 24.42
CA SER A 397 -8.23 -6.73 24.52
C SER A 397 -7.69 -6.29 25.87
N ALA A 398 -8.11 -6.95 26.95
CA ALA A 398 -7.56 -6.75 28.28
C ALA A 398 -6.06 -7.11 28.36
N ILE A 399 -5.64 -8.23 27.77
CA ILE A 399 -4.22 -8.63 27.68
C ILE A 399 -3.37 -7.57 26.94
N LEU A 400 -3.93 -6.88 25.95
CA LEU A 400 -3.23 -5.89 25.13
C LEU A 400 -3.32 -4.46 25.67
N THR A 401 -4.02 -4.23 26.78
CA THR A 401 -3.96 -2.92 27.48
C THR A 401 -2.55 -2.60 27.96
N GLY A 402 -2.22 -1.33 28.08
CA GLY A 402 -0.86 -0.88 28.42
C GLY A 402 0.12 -0.90 27.25
N TRP A 403 -0.17 -1.63 26.17
CA TRP A 403 0.56 -1.49 24.91
C TRP A 403 0.16 -0.18 24.24
N GLY A 404 1.10 0.75 24.15
CA GLY A 404 0.84 2.09 23.64
C GLY A 404 2.09 2.71 23.03
N ILE A 405 2.10 4.04 23.02
CA ILE A 405 3.09 4.84 22.30
C ILE A 405 3.56 5.91 23.26
N ASP A 406 4.87 6.08 23.41
CA ASP A 406 5.43 7.24 24.12
C ASP A 406 5.11 8.49 23.31
N ARG A 407 4.48 9.50 23.93
CA ARG A 407 4.12 10.77 23.27
C ARG A 407 3.56 10.57 21.84
N PRO A 408 2.38 9.95 21.69
CA PRO A 408 1.82 9.54 20.40
C PRO A 408 1.62 10.68 19.39
N ASN A 409 1.44 11.90 19.89
CA ASN A 409 1.31 13.11 19.09
C ASN A 409 2.66 13.64 18.57
N ASP A 410 3.79 13.12 19.07
CA ASP A 410 5.16 13.55 18.75
C ASP A 410 5.93 12.48 17.94
N GLY A 411 5.24 11.48 17.39
CA GLY A 411 5.89 10.44 16.59
C GLY A 411 6.76 9.50 17.42
N GLY A 412 6.47 9.33 18.72
CA GLY A 412 7.30 8.52 19.59
C GLY A 412 7.18 7.00 19.37
N PRO A 413 8.09 6.23 19.97
CA PRO A 413 8.15 4.78 19.77
C PRO A 413 7.07 4.04 20.57
N PHE A 414 6.97 2.74 20.33
CA PHE A 414 6.22 1.83 21.18
C PHE A 414 6.67 1.93 22.65
N GLN A 415 5.70 1.85 23.56
CA GLN A 415 5.92 1.78 24.99
C GLN A 415 4.89 0.87 25.65
N PHE A 416 5.33 0.10 26.65
CA PHE A 416 4.41 -0.56 27.58
C PHE A 416 4.25 0.28 28.86
N ASP A 417 3.04 0.80 29.09
CA ASP A 417 2.63 1.45 30.34
C ASP A 417 1.82 0.49 31.21
N TYR A 418 2.50 -0.17 32.14
CA TYR A 418 1.89 -1.12 33.07
C TYR A 418 0.76 -0.50 33.92
N LYS A 419 0.74 0.83 34.11
CA LYS A 419 -0.32 1.49 34.90
C LYS A 419 -1.67 1.46 34.18
N ARG A 420 -1.65 1.33 32.86
CA ARG A 420 -2.85 1.21 32.01
C ARG A 420 -3.22 -0.24 31.73
N HIS A 421 -2.36 -1.20 32.09
CA HIS A 421 -2.61 -2.61 31.86
C HIS A 421 -3.64 -3.14 32.85
N GLU A 422 -4.56 -3.97 32.37
CA GLU A 422 -5.46 -4.75 33.19
C GLU A 422 -4.63 -5.70 34.06
N PRO A 423 -4.74 -5.71 35.38
CA PRO A 423 -3.94 -6.59 36.22
C PRO A 423 -4.45 -8.05 36.22
N GLY A 424 -3.62 -8.97 36.73
CA GLY A 424 -4.01 -10.33 37.09
C GLY A 424 -3.98 -11.32 35.92
N PRO A 425 -4.25 -12.62 36.18
CA PRO A 425 -4.30 -13.65 35.17
C PRO A 425 -5.56 -13.56 34.32
N LYS A 426 -5.46 -13.83 33.02
CA LYS A 426 -6.60 -13.83 32.10
C LYS A 426 -6.88 -15.22 31.57
N LEU A 427 -8.16 -15.59 31.68
CA LEU A 427 -8.74 -16.71 30.95
C LEU A 427 -8.96 -16.28 29.51
N TRP A 428 -8.22 -16.88 28.58
CA TRP A 428 -8.30 -16.51 27.18
C TRP A 428 -7.95 -17.70 26.27
N TYR A 429 -8.85 -17.99 25.33
CA TYR A 429 -8.66 -18.95 24.24
C TYR A 429 -8.22 -20.35 24.68
N GLY A 430 -8.80 -20.84 25.78
CA GLY A 430 -8.47 -22.14 26.37
C GLY A 430 -7.21 -22.16 27.24
N TYR A 431 -6.65 -20.99 27.56
CA TYR A 431 -5.47 -20.83 28.40
C TYR A 431 -5.72 -19.85 29.55
N ILE A 432 -4.95 -20.00 30.62
CA ILE A 432 -4.74 -18.95 31.62
C ILE A 432 -3.34 -18.39 31.38
N ILE A 433 -3.23 -17.08 31.24
CA ILE A 433 -1.95 -16.37 31.11
C ILE A 433 -1.80 -15.43 32.30
N ASP A 434 -0.75 -15.63 33.10
CA ASP A 434 -0.45 -14.78 34.26
C ASP A 434 0.39 -13.54 33.91
N ASP A 435 0.54 -12.58 34.83
CA ASP A 435 1.32 -11.34 34.64
C ASP A 435 2.81 -11.55 34.31
N ASN A 436 3.34 -12.77 34.42
CA ASN A 436 4.70 -13.07 34.00
C ASN A 436 4.76 -13.73 32.61
N GLY A 437 3.61 -13.91 31.96
CA GLY A 437 3.47 -14.60 30.68
C GLY A 437 3.50 -16.12 30.80
N ASN A 438 3.35 -16.68 32.00
CA ASN A 438 3.26 -18.14 32.15
C ASN A 438 1.90 -18.61 31.64
N VAL A 439 1.93 -19.62 30.76
CA VAL A 439 0.74 -20.15 30.11
C VAL A 439 0.35 -21.49 30.75
N THR A 440 -0.90 -21.59 31.19
CA THR A 440 -1.50 -22.85 31.65
C THR A 440 -2.65 -23.23 30.72
N LYS A 441 -2.59 -24.39 30.08
CA LYS A 441 -3.69 -24.92 29.25
C LYS A 441 -4.82 -25.43 30.14
N ILE A 442 -6.05 -25.08 29.78
CA ILE A 442 -7.24 -25.45 30.54
C ILE A 442 -7.86 -26.73 29.99
N ASP A 443 -8.35 -27.56 30.89
CA ASP A 443 -9.22 -28.69 30.56
C ASP A 443 -10.64 -28.16 30.28
N PRO A 444 -11.16 -28.26 29.05
CA PRO A 444 -12.48 -27.73 28.69
C PRO A 444 -13.63 -28.39 29.47
N HIS A 445 -13.39 -29.52 30.13
CA HIS A 445 -14.38 -30.21 30.96
C HIS A 445 -14.31 -29.84 32.45
N LYS A 446 -13.36 -28.99 32.86
CA LYS A 446 -13.23 -28.53 34.24
C LYS A 446 -13.49 -27.03 34.34
N PRO A 447 -14.45 -26.59 35.19
CA PRO A 447 -14.70 -25.18 35.38
C PRO A 447 -13.48 -24.51 36.01
N VAL A 448 -13.03 -23.40 35.42
CA VAL A 448 -12.02 -22.54 36.01
C VAL A 448 -12.64 -21.81 37.20
N SER A 449 -12.07 -22.00 38.39
CA SER A 449 -12.61 -21.36 39.59
C SER A 449 -12.40 -19.84 39.53
N ALA A 450 -13.34 -19.06 40.08
CA ALA A 450 -13.13 -17.62 40.24
C ALA A 450 -11.88 -17.33 41.10
N ALA A 451 -11.52 -18.23 42.03
CA ALA A 451 -10.31 -18.11 42.85
C ALA A 451 -9.01 -18.14 42.02
N SER A 452 -8.94 -19.00 40.98
CA SER A 452 -7.80 -19.06 40.06
C SER A 452 -7.66 -17.83 39.15
N LEU A 453 -8.71 -17.02 39.04
CA LEU A 453 -8.72 -15.75 38.30
C LEU A 453 -8.72 -14.52 39.23
N ARG A 454 -8.73 -14.73 40.56
CA ARG A 454 -8.82 -13.68 41.59
C ARG A 454 -7.46 -13.34 42.21
N ALA A 455 -6.46 -13.15 41.35
CA ALA A 455 -5.39 -12.20 41.69
C ALA A 455 -5.78 -10.76 41.27
N ALA A 456 -7.08 -10.47 41.17
CA ALA A 456 -7.63 -9.12 41.07
C ALA A 456 -7.28 -8.36 42.36
N GLY A 457 -6.11 -7.70 42.35
CA GLY A 457 -5.47 -7.11 43.52
C GLY A 457 -3.94 -7.04 43.41
N ASP A 458 -3.33 -7.90 42.58
CA ASP A 458 -1.92 -7.76 42.23
C ASP A 458 -1.76 -6.61 41.23
N MET A 459 -0.81 -5.72 41.48
CA MET A 459 -0.54 -4.61 40.56
C MET A 459 0.08 -5.16 39.28
N ALA A 460 -0.43 -4.70 38.13
CA ALA A 460 0.29 -4.86 36.88
C ALA A 460 1.71 -4.32 37.03
N THR A 461 2.68 -4.99 36.43
CA THR A 461 4.10 -4.64 36.53
C THR A 461 4.69 -4.46 35.14
N PRO A 462 5.92 -3.93 35.00
CA PRO A 462 6.60 -3.95 33.71
C PRO A 462 6.68 -5.34 33.05
N ASN A 463 6.66 -6.43 33.83
CA ASN A 463 6.63 -7.79 33.28
C ASN A 463 5.29 -8.18 32.66
N SER A 464 4.19 -7.50 32.99
CA SER A 464 2.84 -7.83 32.50
C SER A 464 2.71 -7.75 30.98
N MET A 465 3.60 -7.03 30.28
CA MET A 465 3.70 -7.05 28.81
C MET A 465 3.85 -8.48 28.25
N LYS A 466 4.49 -9.38 29.01
CA LYS A 466 4.70 -10.78 28.63
C LYS A 466 3.39 -11.54 28.42
N GLN A 467 2.27 -11.09 28.99
CA GLN A 467 0.96 -11.65 28.68
C GLN A 467 0.62 -11.50 27.19
N GLY A 468 0.80 -10.30 26.64
CA GLY A 468 0.55 -10.02 25.22
C GLY A 468 1.48 -10.84 24.32
N LEU A 469 2.76 -10.91 24.66
CA LEU A 469 3.73 -11.73 23.93
C LEU A 469 3.36 -13.22 23.93
N ALA A 470 2.93 -13.74 25.08
CA ALA A 470 2.49 -15.13 25.20
C ALA A 470 1.21 -15.40 24.38
N ALA A 471 0.24 -14.48 24.43
CA ALA A 471 -1.00 -14.58 23.67
C ALA A 471 -0.75 -14.56 22.15
N LEU A 472 0.05 -13.60 21.66
CA LEU A 472 0.42 -13.50 20.25
C LEU A 472 1.21 -14.74 19.79
N ASN A 473 2.08 -15.29 20.64
CA ASN A 473 2.79 -16.54 20.35
C ASN A 473 1.82 -17.74 20.25
N ILE A 474 0.79 -17.81 21.09
CA ILE A 474 -0.25 -18.85 20.99
C ILE A 474 -1.01 -18.71 19.66
N LEU A 475 -1.42 -17.49 19.28
CA LEU A 475 -2.11 -17.26 18.00
C LEU A 475 -1.22 -17.64 16.81
N ALA A 476 0.04 -17.18 16.77
CA ALA A 476 0.95 -17.48 15.67
C ALA A 476 1.15 -18.97 15.40
N ASN A 477 1.02 -19.81 16.44
CA ASN A 477 1.19 -21.27 16.37
C ASN A 477 -0.13 -22.04 16.38
N ALA A 478 -1.28 -21.36 16.33
CA ALA A 478 -2.58 -22.01 16.35
C ALA A 478 -2.84 -22.74 15.02
N PRO A 479 -3.41 -23.97 15.03
CA PRO A 479 -3.78 -24.68 13.80
C PRO A 479 -4.74 -23.89 12.91
N SER A 480 -5.65 -23.12 13.51
CA SER A 480 -6.57 -22.21 12.80
C SER A 480 -5.82 -21.09 12.09
N THR A 481 -4.79 -20.51 12.72
CA THR A 481 -3.91 -19.52 12.09
C THR A 481 -3.09 -20.11 10.96
N ALA A 482 -2.50 -21.29 11.16
CA ALA A 482 -1.79 -21.99 10.10
C ALA A 482 -2.69 -22.24 8.88
N HIS A 483 -3.94 -22.65 9.10
CA HIS A 483 -4.91 -22.84 8.01
C HIS A 483 -5.26 -21.51 7.33
N PHE A 484 -5.58 -20.48 8.11
CA PHE A 484 -5.98 -19.17 7.60
C PHE A 484 -4.88 -18.49 6.78
N ILE A 485 -3.65 -18.44 7.30
CA ILE A 485 -2.52 -17.86 6.57
C ILE A 485 -2.17 -18.71 5.33
N SER A 486 -2.27 -20.03 5.42
CA SER A 486 -2.07 -20.92 4.26
C SER A 486 -3.12 -20.70 3.18
N TYR A 487 -4.39 -20.47 3.56
CA TYR A 487 -5.46 -20.11 2.63
C TYR A 487 -5.15 -18.78 1.94
N LEU A 488 -4.75 -17.74 2.69
CA LEU A 488 -4.43 -16.42 2.11
C LEU A 488 -3.25 -16.48 1.13
N LEU A 489 -2.19 -17.20 1.48
CA LEU A 489 -1.05 -17.42 0.59
C LEU A 489 -1.46 -18.21 -0.65
N ALA A 490 -2.23 -19.30 -0.50
CA ALA A 490 -2.75 -20.04 -1.65
C ALA A 490 -3.69 -19.19 -2.52
N GLN A 491 -4.48 -18.33 -1.89
CA GLN A 491 -5.39 -17.42 -2.59
C GLN A 491 -4.62 -16.40 -3.43
N TYR A 492 -3.52 -15.88 -2.89
CA TYR A 492 -2.69 -14.90 -3.57
C TYR A 492 -1.83 -15.51 -4.68
N PHE A 493 -1.21 -16.68 -4.43
CA PHE A 493 -0.22 -17.29 -5.32
C PHE A 493 -0.76 -18.36 -6.28
N VAL A 494 -1.98 -18.88 -6.09
CA VAL A 494 -2.50 -20.01 -6.90
C VAL A 494 -3.85 -19.70 -7.54
N ALA A 495 -4.87 -19.32 -6.77
CA ALA A 495 -6.23 -19.15 -7.31
C ALA A 495 -7.08 -18.27 -6.40
N ASP A 496 -8.08 -17.57 -6.94
CA ASP A 496 -9.05 -16.83 -6.11
C ASP A 496 -9.80 -17.72 -5.10
N ASP A 497 -10.00 -18.99 -5.46
CA ASP A 497 -10.60 -20.03 -4.63
C ASP A 497 -9.67 -21.26 -4.63
N PRO A 498 -8.67 -21.30 -3.72
CA PRO A 498 -7.69 -22.38 -3.67
C PRO A 498 -8.33 -23.69 -3.19
N PRO A 499 -7.95 -24.86 -3.77
CA PRO A 499 -8.56 -26.13 -3.39
C PRO A 499 -8.20 -26.50 -1.94
N PRO A 500 -9.15 -27.07 -1.15
CA PRO A 500 -8.89 -27.43 0.25
C PRO A 500 -7.68 -28.33 0.45
N ALA A 501 -7.44 -29.29 -0.46
CA ALA A 501 -6.30 -30.20 -0.38
C ALA A 501 -4.93 -29.49 -0.46
N LEU A 502 -4.85 -28.35 -1.18
CA LEU A 502 -3.65 -27.51 -1.17
C LEU A 502 -3.52 -26.79 0.18
N VAL A 503 -4.60 -26.19 0.67
CA VAL A 503 -4.61 -25.45 1.93
C VAL A 503 -4.22 -26.35 3.11
N ASP A 504 -4.78 -27.56 3.19
CA ASP A 504 -4.45 -28.56 4.21
C ASP A 504 -2.95 -28.95 4.17
N ARG A 505 -2.41 -29.10 2.97
CA ARG A 505 -0.99 -29.42 2.76
C ARG A 505 -0.10 -28.28 3.24
N LEU A 506 -0.45 -27.04 2.91
CA LEU A 506 0.28 -25.85 3.32
C LEU A 506 0.15 -25.59 4.82
N GLN A 507 -1.02 -25.82 5.40
CA GLN A 507 -1.23 -25.75 6.85
C GLN A 507 -0.28 -26.72 7.57
N LYS A 508 -0.18 -27.96 7.09
CA LYS A 508 0.77 -28.92 7.66
C LYS A 508 2.20 -28.42 7.57
N VAL A 509 2.63 -27.91 6.41
CA VAL A 509 3.96 -27.34 6.22
C VAL A 509 4.22 -26.17 7.16
N PHE A 510 3.24 -25.27 7.31
CA PHE A 510 3.30 -24.14 8.23
C PHE A 510 3.50 -24.62 9.68
N MET A 511 2.73 -25.61 10.13
CA MET A 511 2.84 -26.15 11.48
C MET A 511 4.19 -26.85 11.71
N ASP A 512 4.63 -27.66 10.75
CA ASP A 512 5.89 -28.41 10.84
C ASP A 512 7.12 -27.47 10.80
N SER A 513 7.03 -26.34 10.09
CA SER A 513 8.09 -25.33 9.99
C SER A 513 7.98 -24.22 11.04
N HIS A 514 7.01 -24.32 11.96
CA HIS A 514 6.68 -23.31 12.96
C HIS A 514 6.37 -21.92 12.35
N GLY A 515 5.80 -21.86 11.15
CA GLY A 515 5.42 -20.62 10.48
C GLY A 515 6.53 -19.99 9.62
N ASP A 516 7.56 -20.73 9.22
CA ASP A 516 8.55 -20.24 8.26
C ASP A 516 7.93 -20.03 6.87
N ILE A 517 7.73 -18.76 6.51
CA ILE A 517 7.07 -18.36 5.27
C ILE A 517 7.84 -18.84 4.03
N LYS A 518 9.18 -18.86 4.07
CA LYS A 518 9.98 -19.36 2.94
C LYS A 518 9.66 -20.82 2.65
N THR A 519 9.53 -21.63 3.68
CA THR A 519 9.19 -23.06 3.53
C THR A 519 7.77 -23.26 3.00
N VAL A 520 6.80 -22.45 3.43
CA VAL A 520 5.43 -22.49 2.88
C VAL A 520 5.42 -22.08 1.40
N LEU A 521 6.13 -21.03 1.02
CA LEU A 521 6.26 -20.60 -0.38
C LEU A 521 6.90 -21.68 -1.27
N ARG A 522 7.92 -22.40 -0.79
CA ARG A 522 8.48 -23.56 -1.51
C ARG A 522 7.44 -24.65 -1.71
N ALA A 523 6.61 -24.91 -0.70
CA ALA A 523 5.55 -25.91 -0.80
C ALA A 523 4.46 -25.51 -1.80
N ILE A 524 4.16 -24.21 -1.93
CA ILE A 524 3.29 -23.69 -2.99
C ILE A 524 3.88 -24.01 -4.36
N VAL A 525 5.14 -23.61 -4.60
CA VAL A 525 5.81 -23.81 -5.92
C VAL A 525 6.00 -25.29 -6.26
N ALA A 526 6.15 -26.16 -5.26
CA ALA A 526 6.26 -27.61 -5.46
C ALA A 526 4.89 -28.32 -5.61
N SER A 527 3.77 -27.63 -5.37
CA SER A 527 2.45 -28.26 -5.36
C SER A 527 1.98 -28.67 -6.76
N PRO A 528 1.23 -29.79 -6.90
CA PRO A 528 0.59 -30.16 -8.16
C PRO A 528 -0.31 -29.05 -8.71
N GLU A 529 -1.00 -28.34 -7.82
CA GLU A 529 -1.92 -27.26 -8.16
C GLU A 529 -1.19 -26.11 -8.86
N PHE A 530 -0.10 -25.61 -8.27
CA PHE A 530 0.73 -24.56 -8.87
C PHE A 530 1.39 -24.98 -10.20
N ASN A 531 1.62 -26.29 -10.39
CA ASN A 531 2.26 -26.84 -11.58
C ASN A 531 1.24 -27.39 -12.59
N SER A 532 0.01 -26.88 -12.61
CA SER A 532 -1.04 -27.41 -13.48
C SER A 532 -1.73 -26.36 -14.35
N ARG A 533 -2.10 -26.79 -15.57
CA ARG A 533 -2.84 -25.98 -16.57
C ARG A 533 -4.14 -25.39 -16.01
N GLN A 534 -4.76 -26.01 -15.00
CA GLN A 534 -5.99 -25.51 -14.39
C GLN A 534 -5.80 -24.19 -13.63
N TYR A 535 -4.62 -23.98 -13.04
CA TYR A 535 -4.31 -22.80 -12.22
C TYR A 535 -3.30 -21.86 -12.90
N PHE A 536 -3.10 -22.04 -14.20
CA PHE A 536 -2.26 -21.20 -15.04
C PHE A 536 -3.09 -20.06 -15.65
N HIS A 537 -2.61 -18.82 -15.54
CA HIS A 537 -3.30 -17.61 -16.03
C HIS A 537 -4.76 -17.48 -15.58
N ASN A 538 -5.06 -17.89 -14.34
CA ASN A 538 -6.42 -17.93 -13.80
C ASN A 538 -6.72 -16.82 -12.79
N LYS A 539 -5.79 -15.90 -12.51
CA LYS A 539 -6.05 -14.73 -11.66
C LYS A 539 -5.89 -13.44 -12.45
N VAL A 540 -6.53 -12.39 -11.96
CA VAL A 540 -6.48 -11.05 -12.53
C VAL A 540 -5.49 -10.19 -11.77
N LYS A 541 -4.65 -9.46 -12.50
CA LYS A 541 -3.75 -8.45 -11.94
C LYS A 541 -4.54 -7.35 -11.22
N THR A 542 -4.14 -6.98 -10.01
CA THR A 542 -4.59 -5.74 -9.36
C THR A 542 -4.10 -4.50 -10.15
N PRO A 543 -4.62 -3.28 -9.90
CA PRO A 543 -4.09 -2.07 -10.52
C PRO A 543 -2.57 -1.87 -10.33
N GLU A 544 -2.06 -2.14 -9.12
CA GLU A 544 -0.61 -2.10 -8.81
C GLU A 544 0.17 -3.09 -9.68
N GLU A 545 -0.28 -4.35 -9.71
CA GLU A 545 0.33 -5.40 -10.52
C GLU A 545 0.29 -5.09 -12.01
N PHE A 546 -0.82 -4.54 -12.52
CA PHE A 546 -0.97 -4.18 -13.93
C PHE A 546 -0.01 -3.05 -14.33
N ILE A 547 0.07 -1.97 -13.54
CA ILE A 547 0.97 -0.85 -13.84
C ILE A 547 2.43 -1.28 -13.74
N ALA A 548 2.80 -2.00 -12.68
CA ALA A 548 4.17 -2.47 -12.51
C ALA A 548 4.57 -3.44 -13.64
N SER A 549 3.69 -4.38 -13.99
CA SER A 549 3.90 -5.32 -15.11
C SER A 549 4.04 -4.61 -16.44
N ALA A 550 3.23 -3.59 -16.74
CA ALA A 550 3.33 -2.82 -17.98
C ALA A 550 4.70 -2.14 -18.14
N PHE A 551 5.24 -1.56 -17.07
CA PHE A 551 6.57 -0.94 -17.08
C PHE A 551 7.70 -1.98 -17.17
N ARG A 552 7.57 -3.09 -16.44
CA ARG A 552 8.56 -4.18 -16.42
C ARG A 552 8.65 -4.90 -17.76
N ALA A 553 7.52 -5.35 -18.29
CA ALA A 553 7.42 -6.08 -19.56
C ALA A 553 7.89 -5.25 -20.77
N THR A 554 7.88 -3.93 -20.67
CA THR A 554 8.35 -3.03 -21.74
C THR A 554 9.73 -2.42 -21.47
N ALA A 555 10.34 -2.72 -20.31
CA ALA A 555 11.58 -2.08 -19.86
C ALA A 555 11.53 -0.54 -20.00
N THR A 556 10.36 0.04 -19.69
CA THR A 556 10.13 1.49 -19.67
C THR A 556 10.58 2.05 -18.32
N ASP A 557 11.34 3.13 -18.33
CA ASP A 557 11.81 3.80 -17.12
C ASP A 557 10.67 4.63 -16.48
N PRO A 558 10.32 4.44 -15.19
CA PRO A 558 9.30 5.25 -14.52
C PRO A 558 9.86 6.64 -14.17
N GLN A 559 9.90 7.54 -15.16
CA GLN A 559 10.43 8.91 -14.97
C GLN A 559 9.51 9.79 -14.14
N ASN A 560 8.19 9.57 -14.24
CA ASN A 560 7.17 10.31 -13.52
C ASN A 560 6.29 9.38 -12.66
N PRO A 561 6.79 8.88 -11.51
CA PRO A 561 6.04 7.97 -10.67
C PRO A 561 4.83 8.64 -9.99
N GLY A 562 4.84 9.97 -9.81
CA GLY A 562 3.65 10.69 -9.32
C GLY A 562 2.43 10.52 -10.23
N ALA A 563 2.64 10.47 -11.55
CA ALA A 563 1.57 10.15 -12.50
C ALA A 563 1.07 8.71 -12.37
N LEU A 564 1.97 7.76 -12.06
CA LEU A 564 1.61 6.36 -11.82
C LEU A 564 0.77 6.21 -10.54
N VAL A 565 1.17 6.89 -9.46
CA VAL A 565 0.37 6.96 -8.22
C VAL A 565 -1.02 7.54 -8.48
N ASN A 566 -1.11 8.61 -9.28
CA ASN A 566 -2.42 9.15 -9.68
C ASN A 566 -3.24 8.15 -10.50
N GLN A 567 -2.60 7.37 -11.37
CA GLN A 567 -3.29 6.34 -12.14
C GLN A 567 -3.82 5.21 -11.24
N LEU A 568 -3.07 4.81 -10.20
CA LEU A 568 -3.55 3.86 -9.18
C LEU A 568 -4.78 4.40 -8.45
N ASN A 569 -4.80 5.70 -8.12
CA ASN A 569 -5.96 6.35 -7.51
C ASN A 569 -7.19 6.30 -8.43
N VAL A 570 -7.01 6.58 -9.74
CA VAL A 570 -8.08 6.49 -10.75
C VAL A 570 -8.62 5.07 -10.85
N MET A 571 -7.74 4.06 -10.81
CA MET A 571 -8.12 2.64 -10.85
C MET A 571 -8.66 2.11 -9.50
N GLY A 572 -8.79 2.95 -8.48
CA GLY A 572 -9.42 2.61 -7.20
C GLY A 572 -8.52 1.89 -6.19
N MET A 573 -7.20 1.94 -6.36
CA MET A 573 -6.22 1.34 -5.43
C MET A 573 -5.20 2.38 -4.92
N PRO A 574 -5.63 3.40 -4.16
CA PRO A 574 -4.71 4.41 -3.63
C PRO A 574 -3.78 3.84 -2.55
N LEU A 575 -2.48 3.70 -2.84
CA LEU A 575 -1.49 3.13 -1.92
C LEU A 575 -1.56 3.78 -0.51
N TYR A 576 -1.49 2.94 0.54
CA TYR A 576 -1.59 3.31 1.97
C TYR A 576 -2.93 3.91 2.42
N ARG A 577 -3.97 3.86 1.59
CA ARG A 577 -5.27 4.48 1.86
C ARG A 577 -6.44 3.50 1.78
N ALA A 578 -6.19 2.20 1.96
CA ALA A 578 -7.26 1.25 2.21
C ALA A 578 -7.87 1.56 3.58
N LEU A 579 -9.13 1.99 3.57
CA LEU A 579 -9.87 2.34 4.78
C LEU A 579 -10.14 1.13 5.70
N PRO A 580 -10.61 -0.04 5.19
CA PRO A 580 -10.92 -1.17 6.06
C PRO A 580 -9.67 -1.96 6.47
N PRO A 581 -9.64 -2.57 7.67
CA PRO A 581 -8.50 -3.34 8.15
C PRO A 581 -8.25 -4.62 7.33
N THR A 582 -9.23 -5.06 6.54
CA THR A 582 -9.09 -6.17 5.58
C THR A 582 -8.20 -5.83 4.37
N GLY A 583 -7.77 -4.57 4.21
CA GLY A 583 -7.00 -4.12 3.06
C GLY A 583 -7.80 -4.11 1.75
N TYR A 584 -7.07 -4.14 0.63
CA TYR A 584 -7.60 -4.31 -0.73
C TYR A 584 -7.97 -5.76 -1.04
N TYR A 585 -8.94 -5.94 -1.92
CA TYR A 585 -9.39 -7.25 -2.38
C TYR A 585 -8.31 -7.98 -3.20
N LEU A 586 -8.16 -9.28 -2.97
CA LEU A 586 -7.21 -10.14 -3.69
C LEU A 586 -7.84 -10.91 -4.87
N THR A 587 -9.15 -10.76 -5.08
CA THR A 587 -9.94 -11.52 -6.05
C THR A 587 -10.33 -10.69 -7.27
N ALA A 588 -10.49 -11.38 -8.40
CA ALA A 588 -10.70 -10.79 -9.71
C ALA A 588 -12.00 -9.98 -9.83
N ASP A 589 -13.05 -10.36 -9.11
CA ASP A 589 -14.38 -9.73 -9.18
C ASP A 589 -14.36 -8.24 -8.83
N LYS A 590 -13.41 -7.80 -8.00
CA LYS A 590 -13.23 -6.39 -7.69
C LYS A 590 -12.55 -5.61 -8.83
N TRP A 591 -11.61 -6.24 -9.52
CA TRP A 591 -10.69 -5.58 -10.44
C TRP A 591 -11.05 -5.78 -11.91
N MET A 592 -11.97 -6.71 -12.20
CA MET A 592 -12.42 -7.05 -13.54
C MET A 592 -13.86 -6.58 -13.76
N ASN A 593 -14.00 -5.33 -14.19
CA ASN A 593 -15.27 -4.74 -14.62
C ASN A 593 -15.06 -3.83 -15.83
N SER A 594 -16.15 -3.44 -16.50
CA SER A 594 -16.09 -2.67 -17.76
C SER A 594 -15.33 -1.35 -17.62
N THR A 595 -15.50 -0.64 -16.50
CA THR A 595 -14.79 0.63 -16.26
C THR A 595 -13.29 0.38 -16.07
N ALA A 596 -12.92 -0.60 -15.25
CA ALA A 596 -11.52 -0.95 -15.02
C ALA A 596 -10.79 -1.35 -16.31
N LEU A 597 -11.44 -2.13 -17.18
CA LEU A 597 -10.87 -2.53 -18.48
C LEU A 597 -10.64 -1.32 -19.40
N VAL A 598 -11.59 -0.38 -19.44
CA VAL A 598 -11.45 0.85 -20.24
C VAL A 598 -10.30 1.71 -19.70
N ASP A 599 -10.19 1.89 -18.39
CA ASP A 599 -9.11 2.68 -17.79
C ASP A 599 -7.73 2.08 -18.07
N ARG A 600 -7.61 0.74 -18.00
CA ARG A 600 -6.37 0.02 -18.32
C ARG A 600 -6.01 0.11 -19.80
N LEU A 601 -6.99 -0.01 -20.70
CA LEU A 601 -6.77 0.16 -22.13
C LEU A 601 -6.35 1.60 -22.45
N ASN A 602 -7.03 2.60 -21.88
CA ASN A 602 -6.68 4.01 -22.04
C ASN A 602 -5.26 4.29 -21.55
N PHE A 603 -4.88 3.74 -20.40
CA PHE A 603 -3.51 3.83 -19.89
C PHE A 603 -2.50 3.22 -20.85
N ALA A 604 -2.75 2.00 -21.36
CA ALA A 604 -1.87 1.35 -22.33
C ALA A 604 -1.67 2.21 -23.59
N TYR A 605 -2.76 2.76 -24.15
CA TYR A 605 -2.69 3.68 -25.28
C TYR A 605 -1.90 4.95 -24.97
N GLN A 606 -2.11 5.57 -23.81
CA GLN A 606 -1.38 6.78 -23.44
C GLN A 606 0.11 6.51 -23.25
N LEU A 607 0.46 5.39 -22.60
CA LEU A 607 1.83 4.99 -22.36
C LEU A 607 2.56 4.75 -23.68
N THR A 608 2.02 3.89 -24.56
CA THR A 608 2.75 3.49 -25.77
C THR A 608 2.84 4.61 -26.82
N ASN A 609 1.94 5.58 -26.78
CA ASN A 609 2.02 6.76 -27.64
C ASN A 609 2.85 7.90 -27.03
N SER A 610 3.56 7.66 -25.92
CA SER A 610 4.32 8.68 -25.16
C SER A 610 3.47 9.92 -24.79
N ARG A 611 2.17 9.71 -24.56
CA ARG A 611 1.21 10.74 -24.12
C ARG A 611 0.91 10.67 -22.63
N PHE A 612 1.44 9.66 -21.94
CA PHE A 612 1.28 9.51 -20.51
C PHE A 612 2.35 10.33 -19.76
N ALA A 613 1.99 11.51 -19.29
CA ALA A 613 2.74 12.30 -18.31
C ALA A 613 4.24 12.53 -18.62
N GLY A 614 4.59 12.65 -19.91
CA GLY A 614 5.97 12.87 -20.37
C GLY A 614 6.86 11.62 -20.38
N GLN A 615 6.30 10.43 -20.12
CA GLN A 615 7.03 9.17 -20.20
C GLN A 615 7.47 8.89 -21.65
N LYS A 616 8.73 8.47 -21.79
CA LYS A 616 9.30 8.09 -23.08
C LYS A 616 9.13 6.59 -23.28
N PHE A 617 8.25 6.21 -24.19
CA PHE A 617 8.08 4.83 -24.60
C PHE A 617 8.83 4.57 -25.92
N ASP A 618 9.56 3.47 -25.99
CA ASP A 618 10.29 3.06 -27.17
C ASP A 618 9.90 1.63 -27.56
N ALA A 619 8.91 1.54 -28.45
CA ALA A 619 8.39 0.26 -28.91
C ALA A 619 9.43 -0.53 -29.72
N ALA A 620 10.32 0.15 -30.44
CA ALA A 620 11.38 -0.51 -31.20
C ALA A 620 12.39 -1.18 -30.26
N LYS A 621 12.71 -0.53 -29.12
CA LYS A 621 13.49 -1.15 -28.05
C LYS A 621 12.80 -2.39 -27.49
N VAL A 622 11.48 -2.35 -27.23
CA VAL A 622 10.74 -3.53 -26.73
C VAL A 622 10.87 -4.71 -27.70
N VAL A 623 10.63 -4.47 -28.99
CA VAL A 623 10.77 -5.51 -30.03
C VAL A 623 12.20 -6.00 -30.14
N ALA A 624 13.20 -5.10 -30.09
CA ALA A 624 14.60 -5.49 -30.15
C ALA A 624 15.00 -6.38 -28.97
N LEU A 625 14.57 -6.05 -27.75
CA LEU A 625 14.79 -6.88 -26.56
C LEU A 625 14.10 -8.25 -26.69
N GLY A 626 12.88 -8.26 -27.23
CA GLY A 626 12.16 -9.50 -27.52
C GLY A 626 12.84 -10.38 -28.56
N LEU A 627 13.36 -9.79 -29.65
CA LEU A 627 14.11 -10.51 -30.69
C LEU A 627 15.43 -11.08 -30.20
N LEU A 628 16.10 -10.41 -29.26
CA LEU A 628 17.31 -10.92 -28.60
C LEU A 628 17.01 -12.13 -27.70
N SER A 629 15.75 -12.28 -27.27
CA SER A 629 15.31 -13.32 -26.33
C SER A 629 14.59 -14.47 -27.03
N ALA A 630 13.94 -14.22 -28.18
CA ALA A 630 13.15 -15.20 -28.89
C ALA A 630 14.00 -16.23 -29.66
N PRO A 631 13.61 -17.52 -29.70
CA PRO A 631 14.20 -18.47 -30.63
C PRO A 631 13.92 -18.04 -32.08
N PRO A 632 14.83 -18.33 -33.03
CA PRO A 632 14.64 -17.94 -34.42
C PRO A 632 13.37 -18.60 -34.97
N SER A 633 12.35 -17.78 -35.23
CA SER A 633 11.13 -18.18 -35.91
C SER A 633 11.13 -17.66 -37.34
N THR A 634 10.71 -18.52 -38.27
CA THR A 634 10.24 -18.12 -39.61
C THR A 634 8.71 -18.22 -39.55
N PRO A 635 7.87 -17.22 -39.95
CA PRO A 635 7.60 -16.93 -41.38
C PRO A 635 6.91 -15.57 -41.79
N ALA A 636 6.72 -15.39 -43.11
CA ALA A 636 5.66 -14.72 -43.91
C ALA A 636 5.30 -13.19 -43.87
N ASN A 637 5.41 -12.42 -42.77
CA ASN A 637 5.10 -10.96 -42.78
C ASN A 637 5.67 -10.23 -41.55
N GLY A 638 6.27 -9.04 -41.73
CA GLY A 638 6.91 -8.27 -40.66
C GLY A 638 6.00 -7.92 -39.46
N THR A 639 4.71 -7.62 -39.70
CA THR A 639 3.77 -7.28 -38.61
C THR A 639 3.43 -8.48 -37.72
N GLN A 640 3.27 -9.68 -38.31
CA GLN A 640 2.99 -10.90 -37.57
C GLN A 640 4.20 -11.36 -36.75
N VAL A 641 5.41 -11.20 -37.29
CA VAL A 641 6.65 -11.41 -36.52
C VAL A 641 6.69 -10.47 -35.32
N THR A 642 6.36 -9.19 -35.53
CA THR A 642 6.36 -8.18 -34.46
C THR A 642 5.34 -8.52 -33.38
N LEU A 643 4.12 -8.90 -33.76
CA LEU A 643 3.08 -9.32 -32.82
C LEU A 643 3.57 -10.51 -31.98
N HIS A 644 4.10 -11.54 -32.63
CA HIS A 644 4.60 -12.73 -31.93
C HIS A 644 5.74 -12.40 -30.94
N VAL A 645 6.63 -11.47 -31.31
CA VAL A 645 7.69 -10.99 -30.41
C VAL A 645 7.09 -10.26 -29.21
N LEU A 646 6.12 -9.37 -29.42
CA LEU A 646 5.46 -8.64 -28.32
C LEU A 646 4.69 -9.59 -27.40
N GLU A 647 3.96 -10.55 -27.94
CA GLU A 647 3.27 -11.61 -27.19
C GLU A 647 4.26 -12.39 -26.31
N SER A 648 5.35 -12.87 -26.91
CA SER A 648 6.38 -13.63 -26.20
C SER A 648 7.08 -12.80 -25.12
N THR A 649 7.24 -11.50 -25.34
CA THR A 649 7.95 -10.59 -24.43
C THR A 649 7.06 -10.12 -23.28
N MET A 650 5.78 -9.84 -23.55
CA MET A 650 4.88 -9.19 -22.59
C MET A 650 3.94 -10.16 -21.89
N ILE A 651 3.60 -11.26 -22.54
CA ILE A 651 2.65 -12.25 -22.02
C ILE A 651 3.37 -13.57 -21.74
N GLY A 652 4.33 -13.97 -22.57
CA GLY A 652 5.03 -15.26 -22.48
C GLY A 652 4.44 -16.34 -23.41
N ALA A 653 3.23 -16.09 -23.91
CA ALA A 653 2.50 -16.95 -24.84
C ALA A 653 1.71 -16.14 -25.90
N PRO A 654 1.32 -16.76 -27.03
CA PRO A 654 0.45 -16.11 -28.02
C PRO A 654 -0.90 -15.72 -27.43
N VAL A 655 -1.48 -14.62 -27.89
CA VAL A 655 -2.86 -14.26 -27.54
C VAL A 655 -3.85 -15.24 -28.18
N SER A 656 -5.08 -15.27 -27.65
CA SER A 656 -6.14 -16.08 -28.22
C SER A 656 -6.45 -15.69 -29.67
N ALA A 657 -6.95 -16.63 -30.48
CA ALA A 657 -7.35 -16.36 -31.86
C ALA A 657 -8.39 -15.22 -31.96
N GLN A 658 -9.25 -15.09 -30.95
CA GLN A 658 -10.23 -14.01 -30.87
C GLN A 658 -9.54 -12.65 -30.64
N THR A 659 -8.62 -12.56 -29.68
CA THR A 659 -7.81 -11.36 -29.45
C THR A 659 -7.03 -10.99 -30.71
N ASN A 660 -6.39 -11.97 -31.37
CA ASN A 660 -5.63 -11.74 -32.59
C ASN A 660 -6.50 -11.18 -33.73
N GLN A 661 -7.71 -11.72 -33.94
CA GLN A 661 -8.67 -11.17 -34.91
C GLN A 661 -9.10 -9.72 -34.60
N LEU A 662 -9.24 -9.38 -33.32
CA LEU A 662 -9.56 -8.00 -32.90
C LEU A 662 -8.38 -7.06 -33.15
N ILE A 663 -7.15 -7.52 -32.90
CA ILE A 663 -5.92 -6.79 -33.21
C ILE A 663 -5.86 -6.52 -34.72
N ASP A 664 -5.99 -7.55 -35.56
CA ASP A 664 -5.98 -7.42 -37.02
C ASP A 664 -7.05 -6.44 -37.52
N LYS A 665 -8.25 -6.49 -36.95
CA LYS A 665 -9.34 -5.57 -37.28
C LYS A 665 -8.99 -4.12 -36.93
N GLN A 666 -8.35 -3.89 -35.78
CA GLN A 666 -7.93 -2.56 -35.37
C GLN A 666 -6.78 -2.02 -36.24
N LEU A 667 -5.84 -2.88 -36.62
CA LEU A 667 -4.75 -2.56 -37.54
C LEU A 667 -5.30 -2.19 -38.93
N ALA A 668 -6.30 -2.91 -39.43
CA ALA A 668 -6.94 -2.61 -40.72
C ALA A 668 -7.70 -1.27 -40.74
N GLN A 669 -8.04 -0.71 -39.57
CA GLN A 669 -8.73 0.58 -39.43
C GLN A 669 -7.78 1.77 -39.25
N GLN A 670 -6.46 1.55 -39.32
CA GLN A 670 -5.49 2.63 -39.18
C GLN A 670 -5.63 3.67 -40.31
N PRO A 671 -5.43 4.97 -40.00
CA PRO A 671 -5.42 6.02 -41.00
C PRO A 671 -4.39 5.76 -42.12
N PRO A 672 -4.63 6.24 -43.36
CA PRO A 672 -3.70 6.03 -44.49
C PRO A 672 -2.27 6.57 -44.26
N ASN A 673 -2.10 7.54 -43.36
CA ASN A 673 -0.83 8.22 -43.09
C ASN A 673 -0.11 7.69 -41.84
N THR A 674 -0.51 6.53 -41.31
CA THR A 674 0.10 5.92 -40.13
C THR A 674 1.55 5.50 -40.42
N THR A 675 2.48 5.90 -39.54
CA THR A 675 3.89 5.50 -39.66
C THR A 675 4.13 4.09 -39.09
N PRO A 676 5.21 3.39 -39.46
CA PRO A 676 5.56 2.11 -38.83
C PRO A 676 5.68 2.17 -37.31
N SER A 677 6.17 3.30 -36.77
CA SER A 677 6.25 3.53 -35.32
C SER A 677 4.85 3.62 -34.68
N ASP A 678 3.90 4.29 -35.34
CA ASP A 678 2.52 4.38 -34.85
C ASP A 678 1.84 3.01 -34.84
N THR A 679 2.07 2.20 -35.87
CA THR A 679 1.60 0.80 -35.91
C THR A 679 2.21 -0.02 -34.80
N LEU A 680 3.49 0.14 -34.51
CA LEU A 680 4.15 -0.60 -33.43
C LEU A 680 3.67 -0.17 -32.03
N ASN A 681 3.47 1.13 -31.82
CA ASN A 681 2.89 1.67 -30.59
C ASN A 681 1.45 1.17 -30.37
N LEU A 682 0.64 1.13 -31.43
CA LEU A 682 -0.71 0.58 -31.39
C LEU A 682 -0.68 -0.91 -31.05
N LEU A 683 0.16 -1.68 -31.73
CA LEU A 683 0.28 -3.13 -31.50
C LEU A 683 0.65 -3.42 -30.05
N THR A 684 1.63 -2.69 -29.50
CA THR A 684 2.02 -2.83 -28.09
C THR A 684 0.88 -2.46 -27.13
N ALA A 685 0.12 -1.39 -27.43
CA ALA A 685 -1.04 -1.01 -26.61
C ALA A 685 -2.13 -2.08 -26.63
N LEU A 686 -2.37 -2.70 -27.78
CA LEU A 686 -3.38 -3.75 -27.92
C LEU A 686 -2.99 -5.04 -27.20
N VAL A 687 -1.71 -5.43 -27.24
CA VAL A 687 -1.18 -6.56 -26.46
C VAL A 687 -1.28 -6.27 -24.96
N MET A 688 -0.86 -5.09 -24.51
CA MET A 688 -0.97 -4.68 -23.10
C MET A 688 -2.42 -4.56 -22.61
N GLY A 689 -3.33 -4.13 -23.50
CA GLY A 689 -4.75 -4.01 -23.23
C GLY A 689 -5.54 -5.31 -23.42
N SER A 690 -4.88 -6.40 -23.81
CA SER A 690 -5.55 -7.67 -24.08
C SER A 690 -5.99 -8.37 -22.80
N PRO A 691 -7.02 -9.23 -22.86
CA PRO A 691 -7.43 -10.05 -21.71
C PRO A 691 -6.27 -10.87 -21.14
N GLU A 692 -5.39 -11.40 -22.00
CA GLU A 692 -4.25 -12.23 -21.61
C GLU A 692 -3.24 -11.45 -20.75
N PHE A 693 -2.94 -10.19 -21.09
CA PHE A 693 -2.05 -9.36 -20.26
C PHE A 693 -2.68 -8.96 -18.91
N GLN A 694 -4.02 -8.98 -18.79
CA GLN A 694 -4.69 -8.74 -17.50
C GLN A 694 -4.54 -9.90 -16.52
N LEU A 695 -4.16 -11.08 -17.01
CA LEU A 695 -4.08 -12.30 -16.22
C LEU A 695 -2.67 -12.51 -15.69
N ARG A 696 -2.57 -13.26 -14.61
CA ARG A 696 -1.33 -13.78 -14.05
C ARG A 696 -1.58 -15.16 -13.46
#